data_AF-A0A194QEE6-F1
#
_entry.id   AF-A0A194QEE6-F1
#
_cell.length_a   1.000
_cell.length_b   1.000
_cell.length_c   1.000
_cell.angle_alpha   90.00
_cell.angle_beta   90.00
_cell.angle_gamma   90.00
#
_symmetry.space_group_name_H-M   'P 1'
#
loop_
_entity.id
_entity.type
_entity.pdbx_description
1 polymer ?
#
loop_
_entity_poly.entity_id
_entity_poly.type
_entity_poly.pdbx_seq_one_letter_code
_entity_poly.pdbx_strand_id
1 'polypeptide(L)'
;MEINFALKNKDAITIEGNTDNTELSTASVVNIDGIMLPVYDKTNVQSGILVPVTSTVNNLRSLALAVASGKALSLMGPVGSGKTSLVEHLAAITGRKGVAFKKIQLGDQTDSRMLLGSHQCTDVPGEFIWSPGVLTEAVQNGHWLLLEDIDCAALDVASTLSSLLERNTLCVPGYRDALPVTPGFQLFVTQRTVTTNYGFQKKMSNSSTLLQRHLTQINVEPLSRSELAEIVQTLYPSLTTICPRIIEVFMMFSVGSHDTSLQTTEIVPNIDKETNLISIRGSRLISTRDLMKWCSRAVIDFKVSSPESALKVLQDALDIFTCSVSSPVHRLELAKKIGTCLGIVETKSEFYMKHYKPHVSLNPTSLEVGRAKVPRIEKSLETINFNDKQEVFSFTRQSACLLERIACCVTSNEPVLLVGETGTGKTSSVQYLAKQTGHKLVVINMNQQSDSADLLGGYKPVDLKFVIRPIKNEFIELFKGFYKVDKNQKFLGHIEMCYETENWIALVTLMKQSHKAAVTRLGKERKENKLKLWLTFSHKLTKLEQQVKAATRLTFAFIEGSLVKAMQEGYWVLLDEINLASAEILECLAGLLEDKNEIVHLLEKGDKVPIKRHPDFTLFACMNPATDVGKKDLPVGLRNRFTEFFVDELTERNDLILLIGDYLYHMNLSRAMLDAIYNFYSTVKKEAKLSLVDGAGNAPHYSLRTLCRALTAAAKAKCGTVARSLYEAFCLSFLTQLDRSSHPKVEALIAKAIIGKRNVVSILNQLIPEPQIEGKKYLLFEGHWIPQGKLEIDIPDGYILTPTVRKNLRDIARIVSLGRLPILLQGDTSVGKTSLITYIAKASGNYCVRINNHEHTDLQEYIGSYATDSSGNLVFKEGVLVEAMRKGYWIILDELNLAPSDVLEALNRVLDDNRELFIPETQQVVKADPNFMLFATQNPPGLYGGRKMLSRAFRNRFVELHFDEIPRKELETILNQRCHVPPTYTKKMIAVMADLQVRRRGSAAVQGKDGFITLRDLFRWGNRYKHASKEILTEEKFYDWDQHLADEGYLILAGKVRQTDERSIIEEVIEKHIKRKVYSGQFIQFPSEYISCDQVYFGDYYQ
;
A
#
# COMPACT_ATOMS: atom_id res chain seq x y z
N MET A 1 26.60 55.97 33.26
CA MET A 1 27.78 56.86 33.22
C MET A 1 28.13 57.05 31.77
N GLU A 2 27.88 58.28 31.31
CA GLU A 2 28.09 58.77 29.94
C GLU A 2 29.58 58.81 29.58
N ILE A 3 29.89 58.77 28.28
CA ILE A 3 30.68 59.82 27.60
C ILE A 3 30.32 59.77 26.10
N ASN A 4 29.89 60.95 25.60
CA ASN A 4 29.63 61.34 24.22
C ASN A 4 30.82 61.12 23.27
N PHE A 5 30.59 61.01 21.96
CA PHE A 5 31.14 61.97 20.98
C PHE A 5 30.46 61.93 19.60
N ALA A 6 29.84 63.08 19.29
CA ALA A 6 29.58 63.79 18.03
C ALA A 6 29.61 63.10 16.63
N LEU A 7 28.51 63.37 15.91
CA LEU A 7 28.39 63.50 14.45
C LEU A 7 29.36 64.52 13.84
N LYS A 8 29.98 64.17 12.69
CA LYS A 8 30.09 65.00 11.47
C LYS A 8 30.91 64.27 10.39
N ASN A 9 30.28 63.89 9.29
CA ASN A 9 30.55 64.51 7.97
C ASN A 9 29.60 63.94 6.93
N LYS A 10 28.91 64.87 6.25
CA LYS A 10 28.24 64.66 4.97
C LYS A 10 29.34 64.45 3.93
N ASP A 11 29.23 63.41 3.13
CA ASP A 11 29.46 63.50 1.69
C ASP A 11 28.61 62.44 1.00
N ALA A 12 27.65 62.92 0.23
CA ALA A 12 26.88 62.12 -0.69
C ALA A 12 27.80 61.75 -1.86
N ILE A 13 28.10 60.47 -2.03
CA ILE A 13 28.73 59.97 -3.25
C ILE A 13 27.62 59.35 -4.10
N THR A 14 27.05 60.19 -4.96
CA THR A 14 26.41 59.76 -6.20
C THR A 14 27.44 59.07 -7.07
N ILE A 15 27.22 57.81 -7.43
CA ILE A 15 28.00 57.12 -8.46
C ILE A 15 27.07 56.87 -9.65
N GLU A 16 27.09 57.79 -10.61
CA GLU A 16 26.79 57.50 -12.01
C GLU A 16 28.11 57.44 -12.77
N GLY A 17 28.25 56.45 -13.65
CA GLY A 17 29.10 56.56 -14.85
C GLY A 17 30.53 56.05 -14.78
N ASN A 18 30.67 54.78 -15.19
CA ASN A 18 31.71 54.25 -16.10
C ASN A 18 33.13 53.90 -15.61
N THR A 19 33.48 52.67 -16.05
CA THR A 19 34.79 52.10 -16.39
C THR A 19 35.77 51.63 -15.30
N ASP A 20 36.29 50.44 -15.60
CA ASP A 20 37.52 49.81 -15.14
C ASP A 20 37.47 48.84 -13.95
N ASN A 21 37.34 47.57 -14.36
CA ASN A 21 37.91 46.37 -13.76
C ASN A 21 39.18 46.68 -12.94
N THR A 22 38.99 46.88 -11.64
CA THR A 22 40.07 46.75 -10.67
C THR A 22 39.96 45.36 -10.05
N GLU A 23 40.97 44.56 -10.36
CA GLU A 23 41.14 43.16 -10.00
C GLU A 23 41.22 42.96 -8.47
N LEU A 24 40.09 42.99 -7.77
CA LEU A 24 39.94 42.25 -6.52
C LEU A 24 39.72 40.79 -6.87
N SER A 25 40.78 39.97 -6.82
CA SER A 25 40.79 38.50 -6.91
C SER A 25 39.44 37.87 -7.32
N THR A 26 39.06 38.02 -8.58
CA THR A 26 37.72 37.68 -9.13
C THR A 26 37.44 36.17 -9.18
N ALA A 27 38.30 35.37 -8.54
CA ALA A 27 38.27 33.91 -8.60
C ALA A 27 37.65 33.23 -7.36
N SER A 28 37.21 33.97 -6.33
CA SER A 28 36.64 33.42 -5.07
C SER A 28 35.21 33.87 -4.75
N VAL A 29 34.63 34.73 -5.59
CA VAL A 29 33.32 35.36 -5.36
C VAL A 29 32.53 35.39 -6.67
N VAL A 30 31.21 35.23 -6.59
CA VAL A 30 30.29 35.35 -7.72
C VAL A 30 29.35 36.52 -7.49
N ASN A 31 29.19 37.34 -8.53
CA ASN A 31 28.26 38.45 -8.54
C ASN A 31 26.85 37.95 -8.90
N ILE A 32 25.90 38.21 -8.00
CA ILE A 32 24.46 37.92 -8.19
C ILE A 32 23.73 39.26 -8.12
N ASP A 33 23.45 39.85 -9.28
CA ASP A 33 22.74 41.12 -9.44
C ASP A 33 23.24 42.26 -8.52
N GLY A 34 24.56 42.43 -8.47
CA GLY A 34 25.23 43.46 -7.67
C GLY A 34 25.66 43.03 -6.26
N ILE A 35 25.47 41.75 -5.90
CA ILE A 35 25.85 41.22 -4.57
C ILE A 35 26.90 40.13 -4.75
N MET A 36 28.02 40.28 -4.03
CA MET A 36 29.13 39.33 -4.10
C MET A 36 28.95 38.23 -3.05
N LEU A 37 28.78 36.99 -3.49
CA LEU A 37 28.75 35.80 -2.62
C LEU A 37 30.01 34.95 -2.78
N PRO A 38 30.49 34.30 -1.71
CA PRO A 38 31.66 33.42 -1.78
C PRO A 38 31.36 32.14 -2.56
N VAL A 39 32.31 31.72 -3.42
CA VAL A 39 32.28 30.43 -4.12
C VAL A 39 32.83 29.35 -3.21
N TYR A 40 32.11 28.23 -3.09
CA TYR A 40 32.54 27.08 -2.29
C TYR A 40 33.51 26.18 -3.05
N ASP A 41 33.07 25.59 -4.16
CA ASP A 41 33.90 24.74 -5.02
C ASP A 41 33.86 25.24 -6.47
N LYS A 42 35.02 25.65 -6.97
CA LYS A 42 35.19 26.19 -8.33
C LYS A 42 34.91 25.15 -9.41
N THR A 43 35.20 23.88 -9.15
CA THR A 43 35.02 22.81 -10.13
C THR A 43 33.56 22.42 -10.34
N ASN A 44 32.69 22.86 -9.43
CA ASN A 44 31.29 22.48 -9.37
C ASN A 44 30.32 23.65 -9.60
N VAL A 45 30.84 24.81 -10.01
CA VAL A 45 30.02 25.95 -10.44
C VAL A 45 29.30 25.56 -11.73
N GLN A 46 27.97 25.63 -11.72
CA GLN A 46 27.12 25.32 -12.87
C GLN A 46 26.39 26.57 -13.33
N SER A 47 26.09 26.66 -14.62
CA SER A 47 25.17 27.67 -15.14
C SER A 47 23.78 27.46 -14.52
N GLY A 48 23.20 28.53 -13.99
CA GLY A 48 21.87 28.51 -13.42
C GLY A 48 20.80 28.00 -14.40
N ILE A 49 19.79 27.30 -13.88
CA ILE A 49 18.69 26.71 -14.67
C ILE A 49 17.52 27.71 -14.86
N LEU A 50 17.48 28.79 -14.06
CA LEU A 50 16.35 29.73 -14.05
C LEU A 50 16.48 30.77 -15.17
N VAL A 51 15.34 31.09 -15.79
CA VAL A 51 15.22 32.19 -16.73
C VAL A 51 15.19 33.52 -15.95
N PRO A 52 16.02 34.51 -16.32
CA PRO A 52 16.15 35.76 -15.58
C PRO A 52 14.99 36.72 -15.88
N VAL A 53 13.82 36.49 -15.28
CA VAL A 53 12.69 37.43 -15.28
C VAL A 53 12.77 38.39 -14.10
N THR A 54 12.07 39.54 -14.17
CA THR A 54 12.19 40.63 -13.17
C THR A 54 11.92 40.19 -11.73
N SER A 55 10.85 39.42 -11.46
CA SER A 55 10.59 38.87 -10.12
C SER A 55 11.67 37.88 -9.68
N THR A 56 12.19 37.05 -10.59
CA THR A 56 13.25 36.07 -10.27
C THR A 56 14.54 36.79 -9.91
N VAL A 57 14.92 37.83 -10.65
CA VAL A 57 16.10 38.65 -10.35
C VAL A 57 15.94 39.36 -9.00
N ASN A 58 14.79 40.00 -8.74
CA ASN A 58 14.50 40.67 -7.47
C ASN A 58 14.53 39.70 -6.27
N ASN A 59 13.96 38.50 -6.43
CA ASN A 59 13.97 37.46 -5.42
C ASN A 59 15.38 36.91 -5.19
N LEU A 60 16.16 36.69 -6.25
CA LEU A 60 17.56 36.26 -6.14
C LEU A 60 18.43 37.33 -5.46
N ARG A 61 18.22 38.62 -5.78
CA ARG A 61 18.89 39.74 -5.13
C ARG A 61 18.56 39.78 -3.64
N SER A 62 17.29 39.67 -3.29
CA SER A 62 16.83 39.65 -1.88
C SER A 62 17.40 38.44 -1.13
N LEU A 63 17.41 37.27 -1.78
CA LEU A 63 17.99 36.04 -1.23
C LEU A 63 19.50 36.18 -1.03
N ALA A 64 20.22 36.74 -2.01
CA ALA A 64 21.66 36.96 -1.93
C ALA A 64 22.04 37.96 -0.83
N LEU A 65 21.28 39.07 -0.66
CA LEU A 65 21.49 40.00 0.45
C LEU A 65 21.33 39.31 1.80
N ALA A 66 20.30 38.47 1.92
CA ALA A 66 19.99 37.80 3.16
C ALA A 66 21.04 36.71 3.49
N VAL A 67 21.52 35.97 2.50
CA VAL A 67 22.65 35.02 2.64
C VAL A 67 23.95 35.76 3.01
N ALA A 68 24.23 36.91 2.39
CA ALA A 68 25.39 37.73 2.73
C ALA A 68 25.35 38.23 4.20
N SER A 69 24.16 38.37 4.79
CA SER A 69 23.99 38.73 6.20
C SER A 69 24.22 37.57 7.19
N GLY A 70 24.36 36.33 6.69
CA GLY A 70 24.58 35.13 7.52
C GLY A 70 23.39 34.72 8.39
N LYS A 71 22.19 35.27 8.16
CA LYS A 71 20.96 34.94 8.92
C LYS A 71 20.24 33.76 8.30
N ALA A 72 19.58 32.94 9.12
CA ALA A 72 18.69 31.88 8.64
C ALA A 72 17.44 32.45 7.93
N LEU A 73 17.02 31.81 6.85
CA LEU A 73 16.03 32.35 5.91
C LEU A 73 14.76 31.53 5.86
N SER A 74 13.61 32.20 5.78
CA SER A 74 12.31 31.61 5.49
C SER A 74 11.77 32.17 4.18
N LEU A 75 11.64 31.31 3.16
CA LEU A 75 10.97 31.63 1.90
C LEU A 75 9.49 31.30 2.05
N MET A 76 8.65 32.33 2.04
CA MET A 76 7.20 32.20 2.13
C MET A 76 6.57 32.42 0.76
N GLY A 77 5.59 31.61 0.39
CA GLY A 77 4.85 31.84 -0.85
C GLY A 77 3.90 30.71 -1.21
N PRO A 78 3.05 30.90 -2.21
CA PRO A 78 2.08 29.89 -2.62
C PRO A 78 2.77 28.63 -3.19
N VAL A 79 2.02 27.55 -3.33
CA VAL A 79 2.54 26.29 -3.89
C VAL A 79 3.00 26.52 -5.33
N GLY A 80 4.22 26.09 -5.65
CA GLY A 80 4.78 26.25 -7.00
C GLY A 80 5.32 27.64 -7.34
N SER A 81 5.49 28.56 -6.38
CA SER A 81 6.11 29.87 -6.64
C SER A 81 7.62 29.84 -6.91
N GLY A 82 8.26 28.66 -6.93
CA GLY A 82 9.69 28.52 -7.25
C GLY A 82 10.64 28.66 -6.05
N LYS A 83 10.14 28.63 -4.81
CA LYS A 83 10.95 28.75 -3.57
C LYS A 83 12.19 27.84 -3.57
N THR A 84 12.00 26.55 -3.79
CA THR A 84 13.08 25.54 -3.82
C THR A 84 14.04 25.81 -4.96
N SER A 85 13.52 26.09 -6.16
CA SER A 85 14.31 26.34 -7.36
C SER A 85 15.21 27.58 -7.23
N LEU A 86 14.78 28.62 -6.51
CA LEU A 86 15.61 29.81 -6.23
C LEU A 86 16.84 29.46 -5.37
N VAL A 87 16.65 28.64 -4.34
CA VAL A 87 17.75 28.20 -3.46
C VAL A 87 18.70 27.27 -4.20
N GLU A 88 18.17 26.33 -4.98
CA GLU A 88 18.97 25.42 -5.81
C GLU A 88 19.79 26.17 -6.87
N HIS A 89 19.20 27.18 -7.50
CA HIS A 89 19.89 28.05 -8.44
C HIS A 89 21.06 28.78 -7.78
N LEU A 90 20.83 29.35 -6.59
CA LEU A 90 21.87 30.01 -5.81
C LEU A 90 23.00 29.03 -5.42
N ALA A 91 22.65 27.81 -5.03
CA ALA A 91 23.60 26.76 -4.70
C ALA A 91 24.42 26.31 -5.92
N ALA A 92 23.81 26.24 -7.11
CA ALA A 92 24.50 25.88 -8.35
C ALA A 92 25.54 26.95 -8.76
N ILE A 93 25.16 28.22 -8.69
CA ILE A 93 26.01 29.35 -9.07
C ILE A 93 27.17 29.56 -8.09
N THR A 94 26.96 29.25 -6.80
CA THR A 94 28.00 29.34 -5.77
C THR A 94 28.90 28.09 -5.68
N GLY A 95 28.71 27.11 -6.56
CA GLY A 95 29.50 25.87 -6.58
C GLY A 95 29.22 24.94 -5.39
N ARG A 96 28.02 25.02 -4.79
CA ARG A 96 27.61 24.26 -3.60
C ARG A 96 26.71 23.06 -3.91
N LYS A 97 26.30 22.85 -5.16
CA LYS A 97 25.41 21.74 -5.55
C LYS A 97 26.06 20.38 -5.24
N GLY A 98 25.28 19.35 -4.90
CA GLY A 98 25.82 18.03 -4.54
C GLY A 98 26.09 17.92 -3.05
N VAL A 99 27.31 17.57 -2.62
CA VAL A 99 27.57 17.26 -1.20
C VAL A 99 27.38 18.47 -0.28
N ALA A 100 27.67 19.69 -0.75
CA ALA A 100 27.62 20.92 0.03
C ALA A 100 26.23 21.59 0.10
N PHE A 101 25.20 20.98 -0.50
CA PHE A 101 23.81 21.41 -0.45
C PHE A 101 22.91 20.21 -0.17
N LYS A 102 22.23 20.25 0.98
CA LYS A 102 21.30 19.19 1.41
C LYS A 102 19.88 19.74 1.45
N LYS A 103 18.92 18.93 1.04
CA LYS A 103 17.49 19.26 1.03
C LYS A 103 16.71 18.16 1.72
N ILE A 104 15.75 18.54 2.55
CA ILE A 104 14.88 17.64 3.31
C ILE A 104 13.45 18.16 3.24
N GLN A 105 12.50 17.27 3.00
CA GLN A 105 11.08 17.56 3.04
C GLN A 105 10.53 17.17 4.42
N LEU A 106 9.99 18.12 5.18
CA LEU A 106 9.46 17.85 6.51
C LEU A 106 8.00 17.36 6.44
N GLY A 107 7.70 16.34 7.24
CA GLY A 107 6.36 15.81 7.49
C GLY A 107 5.91 16.04 8.93
N ASP A 108 4.65 15.71 9.21
CA ASP A 108 4.03 15.80 10.55
C ASP A 108 4.57 14.76 11.53
N GLN A 109 5.22 13.71 11.02
CA GLN A 109 5.84 12.64 11.81
C GLN A 109 7.38 12.63 11.73
N THR A 110 8.01 13.63 11.09
CA THR A 110 9.48 13.70 11.02
C THR A 110 10.04 14.03 12.42
N ASP A 111 10.81 13.12 12.99
CA ASP A 111 11.47 13.27 14.31
C ASP A 111 12.79 14.04 14.18
N SER A 112 13.08 14.90 15.16
CA SER A 112 14.37 15.55 15.37
C SER A 112 15.56 14.58 15.37
N ARG A 113 15.38 13.33 15.83
CA ARG A 113 16.44 12.31 15.83
C ARG A 113 16.97 12.01 14.43
N MET A 114 16.11 12.00 13.42
CA MET A 114 16.50 11.79 12.02
C MET A 114 17.44 12.90 11.52
N LEU A 115 17.20 14.14 11.95
CA LEU A 115 18.02 15.29 11.58
C LEU A 115 19.37 15.29 12.32
N LEU A 116 19.38 14.91 13.60
CA LEU A 116 20.57 14.95 14.45
C LEU A 116 21.51 13.76 14.23
N GLY A 117 20.97 12.57 13.97
CA GLY A 117 21.74 11.35 13.77
C GLY A 117 21.46 10.29 14.82
N SER A 118 21.93 9.08 14.54
CA SER A 118 21.68 7.90 15.37
C SER A 118 22.88 6.95 15.33
N HIS A 119 22.95 6.06 16.32
CA HIS A 119 23.87 4.93 16.27
C HIS A 119 23.38 3.92 15.25
N GLN A 120 24.23 3.58 14.29
CA GLN A 120 23.98 2.57 13.27
C GLN A 120 24.80 1.31 13.58
N CYS A 121 24.24 0.14 13.29
CA CYS A 121 24.95 -1.13 13.34
C CYS A 121 25.96 -1.20 12.18
N THR A 122 27.12 -1.84 12.41
CA THR A 122 28.07 -2.13 11.33
C THR A 122 27.95 -3.59 10.86
N ASP A 123 28.72 -3.90 9.82
CA ASP A 123 28.97 -5.27 9.33
C ASP A 123 29.65 -6.18 10.38
N VAL A 124 30.11 -5.62 11.51
CA VAL A 124 30.73 -6.33 12.63
C VAL A 124 29.72 -6.43 13.78
N PRO A 125 29.33 -7.65 14.20
CA PRO A 125 28.37 -7.83 15.30
C PRO A 125 28.82 -7.13 16.60
N GLY A 126 27.92 -6.36 17.21
CA GLY A 126 28.15 -5.67 18.49
C GLY A 126 28.88 -4.33 18.38
N GLU A 127 29.30 -3.92 17.18
CA GLU A 127 29.86 -2.61 16.92
C GLU A 127 28.76 -1.63 16.48
N PHE A 128 28.62 -0.54 17.22
CA PHE A 128 27.69 0.56 16.90
C PHE A 128 28.49 1.82 16.63
N ILE A 129 28.38 2.35 15.42
CA ILE A 129 29.03 3.61 15.04
C ILE A 129 27.97 4.69 15.03
N TRP A 130 28.24 5.79 15.73
CA TRP A 130 27.40 6.97 15.64
C TRP A 130 27.54 7.60 14.26
N SER A 131 26.41 7.79 13.56
CA SER A 131 26.37 8.43 12.25
C SER A 131 25.66 9.77 12.35
N PRO A 132 26.25 10.87 11.83
CA PRO A 132 25.61 12.18 11.83
C PRO A 132 24.38 12.19 10.95
N GLY A 133 23.28 12.74 11.46
CA GLY A 133 22.10 13.07 10.67
C GLY A 133 22.38 14.27 9.76
N VAL A 134 21.45 14.56 8.84
CA VAL A 134 21.66 15.56 7.78
C VAL A 134 21.89 16.97 8.34
N LEU A 135 21.20 17.35 9.42
CA LEU A 135 21.42 18.64 10.08
C LEU A 135 22.81 18.69 10.73
N THR A 136 23.20 17.61 11.41
CA THR A 136 24.51 17.53 12.04
C THR A 136 25.65 17.53 11.02
N GLU A 137 25.54 16.79 9.93
CA GLU A 137 26.52 16.80 8.83
C GLU A 137 26.64 18.20 8.22
N ALA A 138 25.51 18.89 8.01
CA ALA A 138 25.52 20.23 7.45
C ALA A 138 26.20 21.24 8.38
N VAL A 139 25.92 21.17 9.69
CA VAL A 139 26.53 22.02 10.72
C VAL A 139 28.03 21.74 10.87
N GLN A 140 28.46 20.47 10.82
CA GLN A 140 29.87 20.07 10.92
C GLN A 140 30.72 20.50 9.73
N ASN A 141 30.16 20.47 8.52
CA ASN A 141 30.91 20.73 7.30
C ASN A 141 30.66 22.12 6.69
N GLY A 142 29.82 22.94 7.31
CA GLY A 142 29.49 24.27 6.80
C GLY A 142 28.66 24.22 5.51
N HIS A 143 27.81 23.20 5.35
CA HIS A 143 26.99 23.02 4.15
C HIS A 143 25.70 23.82 4.22
N TRP A 144 25.07 24.03 3.06
CA TRP A 144 23.74 24.62 2.99
C TRP A 144 22.67 23.56 3.23
N LEU A 145 21.67 23.90 4.03
CA LEU A 145 20.54 23.02 4.33
C LEU A 145 19.22 23.70 3.99
N LEU A 146 18.40 23.05 3.15
CA LEU A 146 17.04 23.47 2.82
C LEU A 146 16.03 22.52 3.46
N LEU A 147 15.17 23.07 4.34
CA LEU A 147 14.06 22.35 4.95
C LEU A 147 12.74 22.80 4.29
N GLU A 148 12.08 21.88 3.58
CA GLU A 148 10.82 22.17 2.91
C GLU A 148 9.61 21.98 3.83
N ASP A 149 8.65 22.91 3.75
CA ASP A 149 7.36 22.86 4.43
C ASP A 149 7.43 22.76 5.96
N ILE A 150 8.13 23.71 6.57
CA ILE A 150 8.23 23.82 8.04
C ILE A 150 6.88 23.96 8.74
N ASP A 151 5.83 24.37 8.01
CA ASP A 151 4.47 24.42 8.54
C ASP A 151 3.90 23.03 8.87
N CYS A 152 4.48 21.97 8.30
CA CYS A 152 4.14 20.58 8.59
C CYS A 152 5.06 19.94 9.65
N ALA A 153 6.16 20.57 10.05
CA ALA A 153 7.14 19.96 10.94
C ALA A 153 6.61 19.74 12.37
N ALA A 154 7.04 18.64 13.00
CA ALA A 154 6.80 18.37 14.41
C ALA A 154 7.47 19.42 15.34
N LEU A 155 6.94 19.55 16.55
CA LEU A 155 7.35 20.62 17.48
C LEU A 155 8.78 20.42 18.03
N ASP A 156 9.20 19.17 18.16
CA ASP A 156 10.55 18.78 18.55
C ASP A 156 11.60 19.27 17.54
N VAL A 157 11.35 19.11 16.24
CA VAL A 157 12.19 19.64 15.15
C VAL A 157 12.28 21.16 15.24
N ALA A 158 11.16 21.85 15.46
CA ALA A 158 11.18 23.31 15.61
C ALA A 158 11.98 23.76 16.85
N SER A 159 11.90 23.03 17.96
CA SER A 159 12.63 23.34 19.20
C SER A 159 14.14 23.18 19.06
N THR A 160 14.59 22.14 18.35
CA THR A 160 16.01 21.88 18.08
C THR A 160 16.60 22.95 17.15
N LEU A 161 15.86 23.32 16.10
CA LEU A 161 16.23 24.41 15.20
C LEU A 161 16.28 25.77 15.92
N SER A 162 15.32 26.07 16.81
CA SER A 162 15.35 27.32 17.58
C SER A 162 16.58 27.39 18.49
N SER A 163 16.91 26.28 19.15
CA SER A 163 18.10 26.20 20.01
C SER A 163 19.39 26.41 19.21
N LEU A 164 19.47 25.84 18.01
CA LEU A 164 20.59 26.03 17.09
C LEU A 164 20.74 27.50 16.69
N LEU A 165 19.64 28.17 16.32
CA LEU A 165 19.64 29.56 15.87
C LEU A 165 19.91 30.55 17.01
N GLU A 166 19.49 30.26 18.23
CA GLU A 166 19.74 31.11 19.41
C GLU A 166 21.19 31.03 19.90
N ARG A 167 21.76 29.82 19.93
CA ARG A 167 23.04 29.57 20.59
C ARG A 167 24.21 29.43 19.61
N ASN A 168 23.95 29.32 18.30
CA ASN A 168 24.95 28.93 17.29
C ASN A 168 25.69 27.63 17.63
N THR A 169 25.03 26.76 18.39
CA THR A 169 25.53 25.44 18.79
C THR A 169 24.42 24.42 18.69
N LEU A 170 24.69 23.29 18.06
CA LEU A 170 23.78 22.15 17.99
C LEU A 170 24.07 21.20 19.17
N CYS A 171 23.04 20.87 19.96
CA CYS A 171 23.14 19.80 20.95
C CYS A 171 22.72 18.49 20.30
N VAL A 172 23.61 17.50 20.30
CA VAL A 172 23.38 16.19 19.69
C VAL A 172 23.44 15.13 20.80
N PRO A 173 22.26 14.68 21.30
CA PRO A 173 22.19 13.67 22.35
C PRO A 173 22.98 12.42 21.99
N GLY A 174 23.86 11.96 22.88
CA GLY A 174 24.68 10.76 22.69
C GLY A 174 25.94 10.93 21.82
N TYR A 175 26.19 12.13 21.26
CA TYR A 175 27.41 12.41 20.50
C TYR A 175 28.23 13.55 21.10
N ARG A 176 27.67 14.77 21.12
CA ARG A 176 28.29 15.96 21.70
C ARG A 176 27.23 16.94 22.19
N ASP A 177 27.40 17.43 23.41
CA ASP A 177 26.46 18.37 24.04
C ASP A 177 26.47 19.75 23.38
N ALA A 178 27.59 20.15 22.78
CA ALA A 178 27.73 21.41 22.06
C ALA A 178 28.60 21.25 20.82
N LEU A 179 27.96 21.23 19.65
CA LEU A 179 28.62 21.27 18.35
C LEU A 179 28.53 22.70 17.78
N PRO A 180 29.64 23.45 17.68
CA PRO A 180 29.61 24.79 17.11
C PRO A 180 29.32 24.74 15.60
N VAL A 181 28.59 25.74 15.11
CA VAL A 181 28.30 25.88 13.68
C VAL A 181 29.56 26.25 12.90
N THR A 182 29.89 25.45 11.90
CA THR A 182 31.06 25.67 11.04
C THR A 182 30.81 26.86 10.09
N PRO A 183 31.79 27.76 9.88
CA PRO A 183 31.65 28.88 8.95
C PRO A 183 31.21 28.41 7.56
N GLY A 184 30.24 29.11 6.97
CA GLY A 184 29.68 28.78 5.66
C GLY A 184 28.39 27.96 5.70
N PHE A 185 27.98 27.46 6.87
CA PHE A 185 26.64 26.90 7.08
C PHE A 185 25.56 27.95 6.85
N GLN A 186 24.49 27.58 6.16
CA GLN A 186 23.34 28.44 5.91
C GLN A 186 22.06 27.60 5.95
N LEU A 187 21.10 28.03 6.75
CA LEU A 187 19.79 27.39 6.86
C LEU A 187 18.76 28.14 6.00
N PHE A 188 18.07 27.38 5.15
CA PHE A 188 16.93 27.82 4.37
C PHE A 188 15.71 26.99 4.78
N VAL A 189 14.57 27.65 4.89
CA VAL A 189 13.31 27.02 5.25
C VAL A 189 12.24 27.49 4.27
N THR A 190 11.36 26.60 3.81
CA THR A 190 10.19 27.01 3.01
C THR A 190 8.91 26.90 3.82
N GLN A 191 8.01 27.86 3.60
CA GLN A 191 6.69 27.90 4.24
C GLN A 191 5.62 28.23 3.20
N ARG A 192 4.49 27.52 3.27
CA ARG A 192 3.36 27.76 2.35
C ARG A 192 2.46 28.89 2.86
N THR A 193 1.99 29.74 1.95
CA THR A 193 0.90 30.68 2.20
C THR A 193 -0.43 30.09 1.72
N VAL A 194 -1.52 30.42 2.41
CA VAL A 194 -2.89 29.99 2.10
C VAL A 194 -3.65 31.18 1.54
N THR A 195 -4.31 30.99 0.41
CA THR A 195 -5.19 32.02 -0.17
C THR A 195 -6.47 32.11 0.67
N THR A 196 -6.77 33.31 1.16
CA THR A 196 -8.02 33.65 1.86
C THR A 196 -8.76 34.74 1.10
N ASN A 197 -10.02 34.99 1.43
CA ASN A 197 -10.83 36.06 0.80
C ASN A 197 -10.21 37.46 0.96
N TYR A 198 -9.25 37.64 1.88
CA TYR A 198 -8.53 38.89 2.14
C TYR A 198 -7.09 38.86 1.60
N GLY A 199 -6.74 37.90 0.74
CA GLY A 199 -5.39 37.71 0.19
C GLY A 199 -4.64 36.52 0.80
N PHE A 200 -3.33 36.46 0.60
CA PHE A 200 -2.49 35.36 1.10
C PHE A 200 -2.21 35.51 2.60
N GLN A 201 -2.70 34.57 3.40
CA GLN A 201 -2.38 34.46 4.83
C GLN A 201 -1.38 33.36 5.10
N LYS A 202 -0.60 33.55 6.17
CA LYS A 202 0.36 32.56 6.64
C LYS A 202 -0.38 31.35 7.22
N LYS A 203 0.02 30.15 6.84
CA LYS A 203 -0.36 28.96 7.59
C LYS A 203 0.41 28.97 8.91
N MET A 204 -0.25 29.40 9.98
CA MET A 204 0.34 29.46 11.32
C MET A 204 0.26 28.07 11.95
N SER A 205 1.42 27.42 12.11
CA SER A 205 1.60 26.25 12.96
C SER A 205 2.39 26.62 14.23
N ASN A 206 2.25 25.82 15.29
CA ASN A 206 3.03 25.99 16.52
C ASN A 206 4.55 25.99 16.22
N SER A 207 4.99 25.15 15.30
CA SER A 207 6.37 25.07 14.82
C SER A 207 6.83 26.37 14.14
N SER A 208 6.00 26.91 13.22
CA SER A 208 6.33 28.14 12.49
C SER A 208 6.37 29.40 13.36
N THR A 209 5.52 29.47 14.39
CA THR A 209 5.46 30.63 15.30
C THR A 209 6.67 30.70 16.22
N LEU A 210 7.18 29.55 16.67
CA LEU A 210 8.38 29.45 17.49
C LEU A 210 9.62 29.96 16.74
N LEU A 211 9.80 29.51 15.49
CA LEU A 211 10.95 29.86 14.66
C LEU A 211 10.89 31.28 14.07
N GLN A 212 9.72 31.91 14.07
CA GLN A 212 9.49 33.20 13.40
C GLN A 212 10.42 34.32 13.90
N ARG A 213 10.83 34.30 15.18
CA ARG A 213 11.71 35.32 15.75
C ARG A 213 13.14 35.28 15.20
N HIS A 214 13.58 34.10 14.76
CA HIS A 214 14.96 33.84 14.35
C HIS A 214 15.16 33.83 12.83
N LEU A 215 14.07 33.70 12.06
CA LEU A 215 14.10 33.59 10.61
C LEU A 215 13.86 34.93 9.92
N THR A 216 14.76 35.31 9.01
CA THR A 216 14.52 36.43 8.10
C THR A 216 13.57 35.98 7.00
N GLN A 217 12.48 36.72 6.81
CA GLN A 217 11.39 36.33 5.91
C GLN A 217 11.55 36.98 4.53
N ILE A 218 11.48 36.15 3.48
CA ILE A 218 11.44 36.58 2.08
C ILE A 218 10.13 36.08 1.49
N ASN A 219 9.31 37.01 0.97
CA ASN A 219 8.07 36.66 0.29
C ASN A 219 8.36 36.40 -1.18
N VAL A 220 8.08 35.18 -1.65
CA VAL A 220 8.20 34.76 -3.04
C VAL A 220 6.81 34.80 -3.65
N GLU A 221 6.54 35.91 -4.33
CA GLU A 221 5.29 36.14 -5.05
C GLU A 221 5.15 35.20 -6.26
N PRO A 222 3.91 34.85 -6.64
CA PRO A 222 3.68 34.07 -7.85
C PRO A 222 4.03 34.88 -9.10
N LEU A 223 4.60 34.20 -10.10
CA LEU A 223 5.00 34.82 -11.38
C LEU A 223 3.82 35.45 -12.12
N SER A 224 3.99 36.64 -12.69
CA SER A 224 2.96 37.32 -13.48
C SER A 224 2.74 36.64 -14.86
N ARG A 225 1.64 37.00 -15.54
CA ARG A 225 1.33 36.46 -16.88
C ARG A 225 2.44 36.74 -17.90
N SER A 226 3.00 37.95 -17.88
CA SER A 226 4.09 38.36 -18.78
C SER A 226 5.37 37.57 -18.52
N GLU A 227 5.71 37.34 -17.26
CA GLU A 227 6.91 36.57 -16.89
C GLU A 227 6.75 35.09 -17.23
N LEU A 228 5.56 34.51 -17.01
CA LEU A 228 5.27 33.16 -17.46
C LEU A 228 5.42 33.02 -18.99
N ALA A 229 5.01 34.04 -19.76
CA ALA A 229 5.19 34.06 -21.21
C ALA A 229 6.67 34.10 -21.59
N GLU A 230 7.44 34.96 -20.97
CA GLU A 230 8.88 35.07 -21.21
C GLU A 230 9.61 33.75 -20.89
N ILE A 231 9.27 33.09 -19.78
CA ILE A 231 9.85 31.80 -19.40
C ILE A 231 9.51 30.72 -20.43
N VAL A 232 8.24 30.60 -20.83
CA VAL A 232 7.81 29.58 -21.80
C VAL A 232 8.44 29.82 -23.16
N GLN A 233 8.52 31.07 -23.63
CA GLN A 233 9.15 31.41 -24.91
C GLN A 233 10.65 31.15 -24.91
N THR A 234 11.33 31.37 -23.78
CA THR A 234 12.76 31.13 -23.64
C THR A 234 13.08 29.63 -23.59
N LEU A 235 12.33 28.86 -22.80
CA LEU A 235 12.57 27.41 -22.64
C LEU A 235 12.05 26.58 -23.81
N TYR A 236 10.95 27.03 -24.43
CA TYR A 236 10.24 26.30 -25.48
C TYR A 236 9.91 27.22 -26.67
N PRO A 237 10.92 27.63 -27.47
CA PRO A 237 10.72 28.60 -28.55
C PRO A 237 9.68 28.19 -29.60
N SER A 238 9.48 26.88 -29.82
CA SER A 238 8.49 26.34 -30.74
C SER A 238 7.04 26.64 -30.33
N LEU A 239 6.76 26.88 -29.05
CA LEU A 239 5.42 27.16 -28.53
C LEU A 239 5.08 28.66 -28.49
N THR A 240 5.98 29.54 -28.93
CA THR A 240 5.81 31.00 -28.83
C THR A 240 4.46 31.49 -29.38
N THR A 241 3.99 30.93 -30.49
CA THR A 241 2.74 31.32 -31.15
C THR A 241 1.47 30.97 -30.35
N ILE A 242 1.50 29.88 -29.58
CA ILE A 242 0.35 29.42 -28.77
C ILE A 242 0.50 29.76 -27.28
N CYS A 243 1.64 30.30 -26.88
CA CYS A 243 1.99 30.66 -25.51
C CYS A 243 0.92 31.50 -24.79
N PRO A 244 0.29 32.53 -25.39
CA PRO A 244 -0.76 33.29 -24.71
C PRO A 244 -1.96 32.43 -24.30
N ARG A 245 -2.37 31.49 -25.16
CA ARG A 245 -3.49 30.56 -24.90
C ARG A 245 -3.12 29.52 -23.86
N ILE A 246 -1.88 29.03 -23.88
CA ILE A 246 -1.36 28.12 -22.85
C ILE A 246 -1.44 28.78 -21.47
N ILE A 247 -1.01 30.04 -21.37
CA ILE A 247 -1.04 30.77 -20.09
C ILE A 247 -2.47 31.03 -19.66
N GLU A 248 -3.36 31.40 -20.58
CA GLU A 248 -4.78 31.58 -20.28
C GLU A 248 -5.40 30.32 -19.66
N VAL A 249 -5.14 29.14 -20.26
CA VAL A 249 -5.58 27.86 -19.69
C VAL A 249 -5.00 27.63 -18.31
N PHE A 250 -3.70 27.83 -18.11
CA PHE A 250 -3.07 27.66 -16.79
C PHE A 250 -3.69 28.58 -15.73
N MET A 251 -3.97 29.84 -16.10
CA MET A 251 -4.58 30.84 -15.23
C MET A 251 -5.98 30.46 -14.76
N MET A 252 -6.72 29.63 -15.51
CA MET A 252 -8.02 29.10 -15.08
C MET A 252 -7.92 28.21 -13.83
N PHE A 253 -6.78 27.57 -13.63
CA PHE A 253 -6.57 26.57 -12.58
C PHE A 253 -5.68 27.07 -11.42
N SER A 254 -4.92 28.14 -11.67
CA SER A 254 -4.04 28.69 -10.65
C SER A 254 -4.85 29.26 -9.48
N VAL A 255 -4.46 28.86 -8.27
CA VAL A 255 -5.04 29.34 -7.00
C VAL A 255 -4.43 30.69 -6.57
N GLY A 256 -3.60 31.30 -7.43
CA GLY A 256 -3.13 32.67 -7.27
C GLY A 256 -3.78 33.57 -8.30
N SER A 257 -4.51 34.60 -7.86
CA SER A 257 -4.84 35.73 -8.73
C SER A 257 -3.53 36.37 -9.18
N HIS A 258 -2.98 35.98 -10.34
CA HIS A 258 -1.73 36.56 -10.89
C HIS A 258 -1.95 37.95 -11.54
N ASP A 259 -3.12 38.55 -11.34
CA ASP A 259 -3.39 39.94 -11.70
C ASP A 259 -3.28 40.82 -10.45
N THR A 260 -2.15 41.48 -10.29
CA THR A 260 -1.98 42.60 -9.34
C THR A 260 -2.53 43.92 -9.88
N SER A 261 -3.02 43.95 -11.13
CA SER A 261 -3.40 45.18 -11.85
C SER A 261 -4.89 45.52 -11.88
N LEU A 262 -5.76 44.73 -11.25
CA LEU A 262 -7.19 45.04 -11.12
C LEU A 262 -7.62 45.08 -9.65
N GLN A 263 -7.00 45.98 -8.89
CA GLN A 263 -7.69 46.64 -7.77
C GLN A 263 -8.51 47.82 -8.33
N THR A 264 -9.48 47.53 -9.20
CA THR A 264 -10.52 48.51 -9.52
C THR A 264 -11.76 48.13 -8.74
N THR A 265 -12.14 49.05 -7.85
CA THR A 265 -13.38 49.17 -7.10
C THR A 265 -14.59 49.17 -8.01
N GLU A 266 -14.94 48.03 -8.60
CA GLU A 266 -16.25 47.81 -9.19
C GLU A 266 -16.85 46.55 -8.60
N ILE A 267 -17.65 46.78 -7.55
CA ILE A 267 -18.73 45.90 -7.17
C ILE A 267 -19.66 45.87 -8.39
N VAL A 268 -19.54 44.86 -9.23
CA VAL A 268 -20.60 44.49 -10.17
C VAL A 268 -21.59 43.65 -9.37
N PRO A 269 -22.79 44.16 -9.02
CA PRO A 269 -23.81 43.37 -8.38
C PRO A 269 -24.49 42.51 -9.46
N ASN A 270 -24.74 41.24 -9.15
CA ASN A 270 -25.56 40.29 -9.92
C ASN A 270 -24.93 39.69 -11.19
N ILE A 271 -23.87 38.89 -11.02
CA ILE A 271 -23.65 37.71 -11.88
C ILE A 271 -23.52 36.50 -10.97
N ASP A 272 -24.18 35.42 -11.35
CA ASP A 272 -24.69 34.34 -10.52
C ASP A 272 -23.66 33.63 -9.62
N LYS A 273 -24.19 33.06 -8.53
CA LYS A 273 -23.53 32.25 -7.51
C LYS A 273 -22.85 30.95 -8.03
N GLU A 274 -22.64 30.79 -9.33
CA GLU A 274 -22.13 29.56 -9.97
C GLU A 274 -20.68 29.66 -10.51
N THR A 275 -20.07 30.85 -10.58
CA THR A 275 -18.75 31.02 -11.25
C THR A 275 -17.54 31.14 -10.35
N ASN A 276 -17.70 31.11 -9.02
CA ASN A 276 -16.57 30.80 -8.14
C ASN A 276 -16.28 29.32 -8.28
N LEU A 277 -15.28 28.96 -9.12
CA LEU A 277 -14.67 27.63 -9.17
C LEU A 277 -14.17 27.28 -7.76
N ILE A 278 -15.08 26.68 -6.98
CA ILE A 278 -14.86 26.24 -5.62
C ILE A 278 -13.64 25.33 -5.65
N SER A 279 -12.60 25.73 -4.91
CA SER A 279 -11.58 24.84 -4.40
C SER A 279 -12.30 23.65 -3.75
N ILE A 280 -12.45 22.56 -4.51
CA ILE A 280 -13.02 21.32 -4.00
C ILE A 280 -12.06 20.91 -2.90
N ARG A 281 -12.49 21.00 -1.62
CA ARG A 281 -11.69 20.54 -0.49
C ARG A 281 -11.20 19.12 -0.80
N GLY A 282 -9.89 18.94 -0.92
CA GLY A 282 -9.24 17.65 -1.23
C GLY A 282 -8.76 17.45 -2.68
N SER A 283 -8.96 18.40 -3.61
CA SER A 283 -8.40 18.30 -4.95
C SER A 283 -6.91 18.69 -5.00
N ARG A 284 -6.17 18.07 -5.94
CA ARG A 284 -4.75 18.41 -6.22
C ARG A 284 -4.63 19.89 -6.60
N LEU A 285 -3.64 20.58 -6.01
CA LEU A 285 -3.36 21.98 -6.34
C LEU A 285 -2.46 22.05 -7.58
N ILE A 286 -2.93 22.74 -8.62
CA ILE A 286 -2.16 22.94 -9.86
C ILE A 286 -1.10 24.01 -9.65
N SER A 287 0.09 23.78 -10.20
CA SER A 287 1.28 24.61 -9.98
C SER A 287 2.02 24.90 -11.29
N THR A 288 2.98 25.83 -11.25
CA THR A 288 3.86 26.12 -12.40
C THR A 288 4.60 24.88 -12.92
N ARG A 289 4.81 23.86 -12.08
CA ARG A 289 5.36 22.56 -12.49
C ARG A 289 4.47 21.87 -13.53
N ASP A 290 3.16 21.97 -13.39
CA ASP A 290 2.20 21.38 -14.34
C ASP A 290 2.22 22.11 -15.68
N LEU A 291 2.38 23.44 -15.65
CA LEU A 291 2.61 24.23 -16.87
C LEU A 291 3.89 23.78 -17.58
N MET A 292 5.01 23.62 -16.85
CA MET A 292 6.26 23.14 -17.45
C MET A 292 6.15 21.72 -18.00
N LYS A 293 5.42 20.82 -17.30
CA LYS A 293 5.10 19.47 -17.81
C LYS A 293 4.32 19.57 -19.12
N TRP A 294 3.28 20.41 -19.17
CA TRP A 294 2.47 20.57 -20.37
C TRP A 294 3.28 21.08 -21.55
N CYS A 295 4.10 22.12 -21.35
CA CYS A 295 4.99 22.64 -22.37
C CYS A 295 5.99 21.56 -22.86
N SER A 296 6.59 20.80 -21.94
CA SER A 296 7.55 19.74 -22.30
C SER A 296 6.94 18.63 -23.15
N ARG A 297 5.66 18.27 -22.92
CA ARG A 297 4.92 17.30 -23.74
C ARG A 297 4.52 17.88 -25.09
N ALA A 298 4.02 19.11 -25.07
CA ALA A 298 3.49 19.80 -26.23
C ALA A 298 4.57 20.07 -27.30
N VAL A 299 5.81 20.36 -26.90
CA VAL A 299 6.92 20.69 -27.81
C VAL A 299 7.33 19.53 -28.72
N ILE A 300 7.20 18.29 -28.24
CA ILE A 300 7.61 17.10 -28.99
C ILE A 300 6.77 17.04 -30.28
N ASP A 301 7.43 17.03 -31.43
CA ASP A 301 6.79 17.02 -32.77
C ASP A 301 5.81 18.18 -33.05
N PHE A 302 5.91 19.30 -32.32
CA PHE A 302 5.03 20.45 -32.51
C PHE A 302 5.27 21.15 -33.85
N LYS A 303 4.21 21.31 -34.65
CA LYS A 303 4.23 22.09 -35.89
C LYS A 303 3.14 23.16 -35.84
N VAL A 304 3.56 24.42 -35.97
CA VAL A 304 2.69 25.62 -35.79
C VAL A 304 1.42 25.58 -36.66
N SER A 305 1.52 25.08 -37.90
CA SER A 305 0.43 25.05 -38.87
C SER A 305 -0.34 23.71 -38.94
N SER A 306 0.00 22.73 -38.10
CA SER A 306 -0.66 21.41 -38.10
C SER A 306 -1.86 21.37 -37.15
N PRO A 307 -3.06 21.02 -37.64
CA PRO A 307 -4.22 20.84 -36.77
C PRO A 307 -4.03 19.66 -35.80
N GLU A 308 -3.25 18.64 -36.17
CA GLU A 308 -2.89 17.51 -35.31
C GLU A 308 -2.08 17.97 -34.09
N SER A 309 -1.17 18.93 -34.28
CA SER A 309 -0.39 19.53 -33.18
C SER A 309 -1.30 20.28 -32.20
N ALA A 310 -2.29 21.03 -32.69
CA ALA A 310 -3.28 21.71 -31.83
C ALA A 310 -4.12 20.71 -31.01
N LEU A 311 -4.53 19.58 -31.62
CA LEU A 311 -5.25 18.52 -30.92
C LEU A 311 -4.37 17.78 -29.91
N LYS A 312 -3.08 17.62 -30.19
CA LYS A 312 -2.12 17.07 -29.23
C LYS A 312 -1.98 17.99 -28.01
N VAL A 313 -1.79 19.29 -28.24
CA VAL A 313 -1.71 20.31 -27.16
C VAL A 313 -2.96 20.25 -26.27
N LEU A 314 -4.15 20.14 -26.88
CA LEU A 314 -5.40 19.96 -26.13
C LEU A 314 -5.37 18.68 -25.29
N GLN A 315 -5.07 17.53 -25.88
CA GLN A 315 -5.10 16.27 -25.15
C GLN A 315 -4.08 16.24 -23.99
N ASP A 316 -2.88 16.80 -24.19
CA ASP A 316 -1.87 16.91 -23.13
C ASP A 316 -2.35 17.83 -22.00
N ALA A 317 -3.10 18.90 -22.31
CA ALA A 317 -3.75 19.76 -21.32
C ALA A 317 -4.83 18.99 -20.52
N LEU A 318 -5.65 18.19 -21.22
CA LEU A 318 -6.69 17.38 -20.59
C LEU A 318 -6.07 16.36 -19.62
N ASP A 319 -4.98 15.71 -20.01
CA ASP A 319 -4.29 14.73 -19.17
C ASP A 319 -3.71 15.36 -17.90
N ILE A 320 -3.17 16.58 -17.98
CA ILE A 320 -2.53 17.25 -16.83
C ILE A 320 -3.54 17.93 -15.91
N PHE A 321 -4.52 18.66 -16.45
CA PHE A 321 -5.38 19.55 -15.64
C PHE A 321 -6.75 18.94 -15.30
N THR A 322 -7.28 18.04 -16.13
CA THR A 322 -8.63 17.49 -15.90
C THR A 322 -8.60 16.11 -15.26
N CYS A 323 -7.63 15.27 -15.60
CA CYS A 323 -7.67 13.85 -15.22
C CYS A 323 -7.48 13.60 -13.72
N SER A 324 -6.95 14.56 -12.95
CA SER A 324 -6.86 14.46 -11.48
C SER A 324 -8.19 14.73 -10.76
N VAL A 325 -9.23 15.22 -11.46
CA VAL A 325 -10.52 15.56 -10.87
C VAL A 325 -11.38 14.30 -10.76
N SER A 326 -11.95 14.05 -9.57
CA SER A 326 -12.73 12.84 -9.29
C SER A 326 -14.12 12.82 -9.94
N SER A 327 -14.73 13.97 -10.20
CA SER A 327 -16.07 14.06 -10.79
C SER A 327 -16.03 14.06 -12.32
N PRO A 328 -16.69 13.11 -13.02
CA PRO A 328 -16.75 13.08 -14.48
C PRO A 328 -17.48 14.30 -15.07
N VAL A 329 -18.49 14.83 -14.39
CA VAL A 329 -19.26 16.00 -14.86
C VAL A 329 -18.38 17.25 -14.87
N HIS A 330 -17.66 17.49 -13.76
CA HIS A 330 -16.73 18.62 -13.67
C HIS A 330 -15.56 18.47 -14.64
N ARG A 331 -15.04 17.26 -14.86
CA ARG A 331 -14.00 17.01 -15.88
C ARG A 331 -14.43 17.44 -17.27
N LEU A 332 -15.67 17.11 -17.65
CA LEU A 332 -16.21 17.48 -18.96
C LEU A 332 -16.35 19.00 -19.10
N GLU A 333 -16.86 19.68 -18.08
CA GLU A 333 -17.03 21.14 -18.10
C GLU A 333 -15.68 21.87 -18.22
N LEU A 334 -14.68 21.42 -17.45
CA LEU A 334 -13.32 21.94 -17.54
C LEU A 334 -12.71 21.67 -18.92
N ALA A 335 -12.90 20.49 -19.49
CA ALA A 335 -12.40 20.16 -20.83
C ALA A 335 -12.96 21.06 -21.93
N LYS A 336 -14.25 21.43 -21.85
CA LYS A 336 -14.87 22.38 -22.78
C LYS A 336 -14.22 23.75 -22.66
N LYS A 337 -14.11 24.26 -21.43
CA LYS A 337 -13.48 25.55 -21.13
C LYS A 337 -12.03 25.61 -21.66
N ILE A 338 -11.23 24.57 -21.43
CA ILE A 338 -9.86 24.45 -21.99
C ILE A 338 -9.88 24.49 -23.52
N GLY A 339 -10.79 23.75 -24.15
CA GLY A 339 -10.96 23.75 -25.61
C GLY A 339 -11.21 25.17 -26.15
N THR A 340 -12.15 25.89 -25.54
CA THR A 340 -12.51 27.26 -25.92
C THR A 340 -11.33 28.22 -25.78
N CYS A 341 -10.57 28.19 -24.67
CA CYS A 341 -9.37 29.01 -24.50
C CYS A 341 -8.26 28.68 -25.52
N LEU A 342 -8.13 27.43 -25.94
CA LEU A 342 -7.20 27.04 -27.00
C LEU A 342 -7.69 27.38 -28.41
N GLY A 343 -8.91 27.92 -28.56
CA GLY A 343 -9.53 28.20 -29.86
C GLY A 343 -9.99 26.94 -30.61
N ILE A 344 -10.33 25.87 -29.87
CA ILE A 344 -10.82 24.60 -30.39
C ILE A 344 -12.32 24.48 -30.06
N VAL A 345 -13.10 23.98 -31.01
CA VAL A 345 -14.55 23.81 -30.85
C VAL A 345 -14.87 22.84 -29.71
N GLU A 346 -15.83 23.20 -28.85
CA GLU A 346 -16.23 22.40 -27.67
C GLU A 346 -16.56 20.94 -28.00
N THR A 347 -17.15 20.68 -29.18
CA THR A 347 -17.49 19.33 -29.65
C THR A 347 -16.28 18.41 -29.74
N LYS A 348 -15.08 18.94 -30.02
CA LYS A 348 -13.83 18.15 -30.02
C LYS A 348 -13.38 17.82 -28.60
N SER A 349 -13.49 18.75 -27.65
CA SER A 349 -13.21 18.47 -26.23
C SER A 349 -14.17 17.42 -25.67
N GLU A 350 -15.46 17.51 -26.02
CA GLU A 350 -16.45 16.49 -25.66
C GLU A 350 -16.13 15.12 -26.25
N PHE A 351 -15.69 15.09 -27.51
CA PHE A 351 -15.27 13.86 -28.17
C PHE A 351 -14.14 13.16 -27.40
N TYR A 352 -13.08 13.89 -27.01
CA TYR A 352 -11.96 13.29 -26.26
C TYR A 352 -12.36 12.77 -24.87
N MET A 353 -13.35 13.39 -24.22
CA MET A 353 -13.82 12.94 -22.90
C MET A 353 -14.80 11.77 -22.96
N LYS A 354 -15.71 11.74 -23.94
CA LYS A 354 -16.82 10.77 -24.00
C LYS A 354 -16.62 9.64 -25.00
N HIS A 355 -16.00 9.91 -26.15
CA HIS A 355 -16.08 9.03 -27.32
C HIS A 355 -14.72 8.52 -27.80
N TYR A 356 -13.63 9.25 -27.55
CA TYR A 356 -12.31 8.87 -27.99
C TYR A 356 -11.86 7.54 -27.39
N LYS A 357 -11.37 6.65 -28.26
CA LYS A 357 -10.77 5.37 -27.91
C LYS A 357 -9.47 5.22 -28.72
N PRO A 358 -8.30 5.20 -28.07
CA PRO A 358 -7.03 5.05 -28.79
C PRO A 358 -6.88 3.63 -29.36
N HIS A 359 -6.18 3.54 -30.49
CA HIS A 359 -5.78 2.27 -31.07
C HIS A 359 -4.58 1.69 -30.32
N VAL A 360 -4.57 0.38 -30.08
CA VAL A 360 -3.47 -0.31 -29.40
C VAL A 360 -2.88 -1.35 -30.34
N SER A 361 -1.63 -1.16 -30.75
CA SER A 361 -0.89 -2.06 -31.64
C SER A 361 0.43 -2.50 -31.01
N LEU A 362 0.69 -3.81 -31.03
CA LEU A 362 1.94 -4.39 -30.58
C LEU A 362 2.85 -4.64 -31.78
N ASN A 363 3.92 -3.86 -31.91
CA ASN A 363 4.97 -4.10 -32.91
C ASN A 363 6.15 -4.84 -32.25
N PRO A 364 7.03 -5.52 -33.02
CA PRO A 364 8.19 -6.23 -32.46
C PRO A 364 9.11 -5.31 -31.64
N THR A 365 9.33 -4.08 -32.09
CA THR A 365 10.27 -3.12 -31.48
C THR A 365 9.63 -2.14 -30.50
N SER A 366 8.31 -1.98 -30.54
CA SER A 366 7.60 -0.95 -29.77
C SER A 366 6.13 -1.30 -29.54
N LEU A 367 5.58 -0.89 -28.40
CA LEU A 367 4.14 -0.86 -28.18
C LEU A 367 3.61 0.54 -28.53
N GLU A 368 2.63 0.60 -29.43
CA GLU A 368 1.96 1.84 -29.84
C GLU A 368 0.57 1.87 -29.21
N VAL A 369 0.31 2.93 -28.42
CA VAL A 369 -0.95 3.14 -27.70
C VAL A 369 -1.40 4.55 -28.01
N GLY A 370 -2.33 4.71 -28.95
CA GLY A 370 -2.80 6.00 -29.42
C GLY A 370 -1.63 6.89 -29.87
N ARG A 371 -1.42 8.02 -29.18
CA ARG A 371 -0.32 8.95 -29.46
C ARG A 371 1.03 8.61 -28.82
N ALA A 372 1.11 7.59 -27.98
CA ALA A 372 2.34 7.19 -27.30
C ALA A 372 3.00 5.99 -27.96
N LYS A 373 4.33 5.99 -28.01
CA LYS A 373 5.16 4.88 -28.49
C LYS A 373 6.19 4.53 -27.43
N VAL A 374 6.09 3.33 -26.87
CA VAL A 374 7.00 2.84 -25.82
C VAL A 374 7.92 1.78 -26.42
N PRO A 375 9.25 1.92 -26.33
CA PRO A 375 10.18 0.93 -26.86
C PRO A 375 10.07 -0.38 -26.08
N ARG A 376 10.29 -1.50 -26.77
CA ARG A 376 10.34 -2.83 -26.14
C ARG A 376 11.79 -3.19 -25.85
N ILE A 377 12.06 -3.67 -24.64
CA ILE A 377 13.36 -4.24 -24.29
C ILE A 377 13.34 -5.71 -24.71
N GLU A 378 14.06 -6.06 -25.77
CA GLU A 378 14.23 -7.46 -26.17
C GLU A 378 15.01 -8.20 -25.08
N LYS A 379 14.33 -9.08 -24.35
CA LYS A 379 14.95 -10.19 -23.61
C LYS A 379 14.45 -11.48 -24.25
N SER A 380 15.39 -12.26 -24.78
CA SER A 380 15.33 -13.65 -25.25
C SER A 380 13.93 -14.30 -25.35
N LEU A 381 13.64 -14.88 -26.52
CA LEU A 381 12.47 -15.73 -26.81
C LEU A 381 12.15 -16.81 -25.73
N GLU A 382 13.10 -17.12 -24.85
CA GLU A 382 12.99 -18.10 -23.76
C GLU A 382 12.10 -17.67 -22.58
N THR A 383 11.77 -16.38 -22.42
CA THR A 383 10.89 -15.91 -21.32
C THR A 383 9.42 -15.75 -21.68
N ILE A 384 9.04 -15.95 -22.95
CA ILE A 384 7.63 -15.98 -23.35
C ILE A 384 7.09 -17.39 -23.04
N ASN A 385 6.72 -17.59 -21.77
CA ASN A 385 5.96 -18.77 -21.37
C ASN A 385 4.59 -18.73 -22.08
N PHE A 386 4.48 -19.40 -23.23
CA PHE A 386 3.21 -19.58 -23.95
C PHE A 386 2.16 -20.37 -23.13
N ASN A 387 2.57 -20.97 -22.01
CA ASN A 387 1.72 -21.73 -21.10
C ASN A 387 1.14 -20.91 -19.92
N ASP A 388 1.51 -19.65 -19.74
CA ASP A 388 0.85 -18.81 -18.74
C ASP A 388 -0.49 -18.34 -19.29
N LYS A 389 -1.57 -18.81 -18.65
CA LYS A 389 -2.96 -18.38 -18.86
C LYS A 389 -2.99 -16.91 -19.26
N GLN A 390 -3.46 -16.60 -20.47
CA GLN A 390 -3.61 -15.22 -20.93
C GLN A 390 -4.34 -14.42 -19.85
N GLU A 391 -3.64 -13.49 -19.19
CA GLU A 391 -4.27 -12.50 -18.35
C GLU A 391 -5.20 -11.69 -19.24
N VAL A 392 -6.51 -11.82 -19.00
CA VAL A 392 -7.53 -11.15 -19.81
C VAL A 392 -7.44 -9.66 -19.53
N PHE A 393 -6.95 -8.90 -20.51
CA PHE A 393 -6.98 -7.44 -20.49
C PHE A 393 -7.97 -6.94 -21.54
N SER A 394 -9.07 -6.34 -21.10
CA SER A 394 -10.10 -5.82 -22.00
C SER A 394 -9.81 -4.38 -22.38
N PHE A 395 -9.68 -4.10 -23.68
CA PHE A 395 -9.47 -2.75 -24.22
C PHE A 395 -10.78 -1.97 -24.32
N THR A 396 -11.41 -1.72 -23.18
CA THR A 396 -12.49 -0.74 -23.03
C THR A 396 -12.01 0.67 -23.37
N ARG A 397 -12.92 1.61 -23.63
CA ARG A 397 -12.54 3.02 -23.86
C ARG A 397 -11.67 3.55 -22.71
N GLN A 398 -12.13 3.37 -21.48
CA GLN A 398 -11.45 3.87 -20.28
C GLN A 398 -10.06 3.25 -20.09
N SER A 399 -9.91 1.94 -20.25
CA SER A 399 -8.62 1.26 -20.09
C SER A 399 -7.64 1.62 -21.20
N ALA A 400 -8.10 1.75 -22.46
CA ALA A 400 -7.26 2.15 -23.58
C ALA A 400 -6.76 3.60 -23.41
N CYS A 401 -7.63 4.53 -23.01
CA CYS A 401 -7.24 5.91 -22.69
C CYS A 401 -6.28 5.96 -21.49
N LEU A 402 -6.52 5.16 -20.45
CA LEU A 402 -5.60 5.08 -19.30
C LEU A 402 -4.23 4.56 -19.72
N LEU A 403 -4.18 3.52 -20.56
CA LEU A 403 -2.94 2.95 -21.07
C LEU A 403 -2.15 3.96 -21.93
N GLU A 404 -2.82 4.73 -22.79
CA GLU A 404 -2.20 5.79 -23.59
C GLU A 404 -1.60 6.87 -22.68
N ARG A 405 -2.33 7.30 -21.65
CA ARG A 405 -1.87 8.31 -20.68
C ARG A 405 -0.65 7.86 -19.89
N ILE A 406 -0.68 6.61 -19.39
CA ILE A 406 0.46 6.02 -18.69
C ILE A 406 1.65 5.93 -19.65
N ALA A 407 1.44 5.47 -20.89
CA ALA A 407 2.49 5.40 -21.90
C ALA A 407 3.09 6.78 -22.22
N CYS A 408 2.28 7.84 -22.33
CA CYS A 408 2.77 9.21 -22.48
C CYS A 408 3.68 9.63 -21.32
N CYS A 409 3.29 9.32 -20.07
CA CYS A 409 4.12 9.62 -18.91
C CYS A 409 5.44 8.84 -18.91
N VAL A 410 5.43 7.56 -19.34
CA VAL A 410 6.65 6.75 -19.48
C VAL A 410 7.61 7.38 -20.49
N THR A 411 7.12 7.76 -21.67
CA THR A 411 7.94 8.43 -22.69
C THR A 411 8.49 9.76 -22.19
N SER A 412 7.73 10.51 -21.40
CA SER A 412 8.18 11.76 -20.77
C SER A 412 9.01 11.56 -19.50
N ASN A 413 9.24 10.31 -19.06
CA ASN A 413 9.90 9.94 -17.80
C ASN A 413 9.32 10.68 -16.58
N GLU A 414 8.00 10.72 -16.49
CA GLU A 414 7.23 11.34 -15.41
C GLU A 414 6.72 10.29 -14.43
N PRO A 415 6.80 10.55 -13.10
CA PRO A 415 6.18 9.67 -12.11
C PRO A 415 4.65 9.77 -12.15
N VAL A 416 3.97 8.63 -12.13
CA VAL A 416 2.51 8.55 -12.29
C VAL A 416 1.84 8.15 -10.98
N LEU A 417 0.75 8.83 -10.62
CA LEU A 417 -0.11 8.49 -9.49
C LEU A 417 -1.52 8.13 -9.99
N LEU A 418 -1.95 6.89 -9.76
CA LEU A 418 -3.29 6.42 -10.11
C LEU A 418 -4.18 6.41 -8.87
N VAL A 419 -5.28 7.16 -8.92
CA VAL A 419 -6.24 7.29 -7.82
C VAL A 419 -7.58 6.72 -8.24
N GLY A 420 -8.20 5.88 -7.42
CA GLY A 420 -9.53 5.34 -7.73
C GLY A 420 -9.91 4.19 -6.82
N GLU A 421 -11.13 3.67 -6.91
CA GLU A 421 -11.55 2.53 -6.09
C GLU A 421 -10.77 1.23 -6.42
N THR A 422 -10.79 0.26 -5.51
CA THR A 422 -10.17 -1.06 -5.74
C THR A 422 -10.87 -1.80 -6.87
N GLY A 423 -10.11 -2.48 -7.75
CA GLY A 423 -10.69 -3.29 -8.82
C GLY A 423 -11.11 -2.51 -10.07
N THR A 424 -10.76 -1.23 -10.20
CA THR A 424 -10.97 -0.42 -11.42
C THR A 424 -9.88 -0.62 -12.50
N GLY A 425 -8.89 -1.48 -12.26
CA GLY A 425 -7.86 -1.81 -13.25
C GLY A 425 -6.58 -0.96 -13.20
N LYS A 426 -6.35 -0.19 -12.11
CA LYS A 426 -5.13 0.62 -11.90
C LYS A 426 -3.84 -0.22 -12.01
N THR A 427 -3.68 -1.18 -11.10
CA THR A 427 -2.52 -2.10 -11.02
C THR A 427 -2.38 -2.93 -12.30
N SER A 428 -3.50 -3.46 -12.81
CA SER A 428 -3.53 -4.28 -14.01
C SER A 428 -3.07 -3.54 -15.26
N SER A 429 -3.35 -2.23 -15.37
CA SER A 429 -2.91 -1.42 -16.52
C SER A 429 -1.40 -1.22 -16.55
N VAL A 430 -0.78 -0.99 -15.39
CA VAL A 430 0.69 -0.87 -15.25
C VAL A 430 1.37 -2.22 -15.50
N GLN A 431 0.82 -3.30 -14.94
CA GLN A 431 1.30 -4.66 -15.15
C GLN A 431 1.25 -5.07 -16.63
N TYR A 432 0.13 -4.77 -17.30
CA TYR A 432 -0.02 -5.02 -18.74
C TYR A 432 1.04 -4.26 -19.54
N LEU A 433 1.22 -2.96 -19.30
CA LEU A 433 2.19 -2.14 -20.02
C LEU A 433 3.62 -2.66 -19.84
N ALA A 434 4.03 -2.99 -18.62
CA ALA A 434 5.36 -3.52 -18.33
C ALA A 434 5.61 -4.86 -19.03
N LYS A 435 4.64 -5.78 -18.95
CA LYS A 435 4.72 -7.11 -19.57
C LYS A 435 4.85 -7.03 -21.09
N GLN A 436 4.05 -6.19 -21.75
CA GLN A 436 4.11 -6.04 -23.21
C GLN A 436 5.39 -5.37 -23.68
N THR A 437 5.95 -4.46 -22.88
CA THR A 437 7.18 -3.74 -23.21
C THR A 437 8.45 -4.50 -22.80
N GLY A 438 8.33 -5.63 -22.09
CA GLY A 438 9.48 -6.43 -21.62
C GLY A 438 10.20 -5.84 -20.40
N HIS A 439 9.66 -4.79 -19.79
CA HIS A 439 10.22 -4.19 -18.58
C HIS A 439 9.84 -5.03 -17.36
N LYS A 440 10.82 -5.27 -16.48
CA LYS A 440 10.56 -5.93 -15.20
C LYS A 440 9.87 -4.95 -14.26
N LEU A 441 8.68 -5.31 -13.79
CA LEU A 441 7.91 -4.53 -12.81
C LEU A 441 8.09 -5.13 -11.42
N VAL A 442 8.58 -4.32 -10.48
CA VAL A 442 8.63 -4.63 -9.04
C VAL A 442 7.45 -3.94 -8.38
N VAL A 443 6.56 -4.72 -7.75
CA VAL A 443 5.42 -4.15 -7.03
C VAL A 443 5.69 -4.21 -5.53
N ILE A 444 5.67 -3.04 -4.88
CA ILE A 444 5.91 -2.87 -3.45
C ILE A 444 4.61 -2.37 -2.83
N ASN A 445 4.05 -3.13 -1.90
CA ASN A 445 2.83 -2.74 -1.20
C ASN A 445 3.21 -2.00 0.08
N MET A 446 2.76 -0.76 0.20
CA MET A 446 3.07 0.09 1.35
C MET A 446 2.12 -0.21 2.50
N ASN A 447 2.64 -0.21 3.72
CA ASN A 447 1.87 -0.24 4.97
C ASN A 447 2.53 0.70 6.00
N GLN A 448 1.86 0.91 7.14
CA GLN A 448 2.35 1.83 8.18
C GLN A 448 3.64 1.35 8.87
N GLN A 449 3.88 0.04 8.91
CA GLN A 449 5.08 -0.56 9.50
C GLN A 449 6.24 -0.71 8.52
N SER A 450 6.05 -0.34 7.25
CA SER A 450 7.11 -0.43 6.24
C SER A 450 8.26 0.44 6.71
N ASP A 451 9.44 -0.16 6.83
CA ASP A 451 10.64 0.56 7.21
C ASP A 451 11.33 1.11 5.94
N SER A 452 11.97 2.26 6.09
CA SER A 452 12.90 2.80 5.10
C SER A 452 13.99 1.79 4.71
N ALA A 453 14.43 0.97 5.68
CA ALA A 453 15.39 -0.13 5.47
C ALA A 453 14.89 -1.21 4.49
N ASP A 454 13.58 -1.37 4.30
CA ASP A 454 13.03 -2.35 3.35
C ASP A 454 13.10 -1.88 1.89
N LEU A 455 12.98 -0.56 1.70
CA LEU A 455 13.01 0.09 0.38
C LEU A 455 14.43 0.40 -0.06
N LEU A 456 15.20 1.07 0.79
CA LEU A 456 16.55 1.55 0.50
C LEU A 456 17.60 0.48 0.81
N GLY A 457 17.32 -0.36 1.79
CA GLY A 457 18.24 -1.38 2.28
C GLY A 457 18.81 -1.00 3.63
N GLY A 458 19.05 -2.01 4.46
CA GLY A 458 19.56 -1.86 5.81
C GLY A 458 20.34 -3.09 6.24
N TYR A 459 20.95 -3.01 7.44
CA TYR A 459 21.67 -4.13 8.02
C TYR A 459 20.68 -5.19 8.53
N LYS A 460 20.72 -6.37 7.93
CA LYS A 460 19.88 -7.51 8.33
C LYS A 460 20.77 -8.70 8.75
N PRO A 461 20.31 -9.54 9.70
CA PRO A 461 20.99 -10.77 10.02
C PRO A 461 20.92 -11.69 8.80
N VAL A 462 22.07 -12.19 8.35
CA VAL A 462 22.18 -13.07 7.19
C VAL A 462 23.06 -14.27 7.51
N ASP A 463 22.76 -15.39 6.88
CA ASP A 463 23.67 -16.53 6.85
C ASP A 463 24.94 -16.13 6.07
N LEU A 464 26.11 -16.45 6.65
CA LEU A 464 27.44 -16.26 6.07
C LEU A 464 27.52 -16.75 4.63
N LYS A 465 26.77 -17.80 4.29
CA LYS A 465 26.66 -18.32 2.92
C LYS A 465 26.25 -17.24 1.91
N PHE A 466 25.29 -16.37 2.27
CA PHE A 466 24.85 -15.28 1.41
C PHE A 466 25.88 -14.16 1.28
N VAL A 467 26.65 -13.88 2.33
CA VAL A 467 27.73 -12.87 2.32
C VAL A 467 28.91 -13.34 1.48
N ILE A 468 29.25 -14.63 1.59
CA ILE A 468 30.40 -15.24 0.90
C ILE A 468 30.10 -15.46 -0.58
N ARG A 469 28.86 -15.80 -0.96
CA ARG A 469 28.48 -16.08 -2.35
C ARG A 469 28.89 -14.99 -3.37
N PRO A 470 28.58 -13.69 -3.19
CA PRO A 470 28.98 -12.66 -4.14
C PRO A 470 30.50 -12.49 -4.19
N ILE A 471 31.19 -12.54 -3.05
CA ILE A 471 32.65 -12.42 -2.97
C ILE A 471 33.34 -13.61 -3.65
N LYS A 472 32.80 -14.83 -3.47
CA LYS A 472 33.23 -16.04 -4.16
C LYS A 472 33.05 -15.88 -5.68
N ASN A 473 31.89 -15.43 -6.14
CA ASN A 473 31.61 -15.27 -7.57
C ASN A 473 32.53 -14.21 -8.20
N GLU A 474 32.70 -13.06 -7.54
CA GLU A 474 33.64 -12.01 -7.95
C GLU A 474 35.08 -12.53 -8.01
N PHE A 475 35.50 -13.33 -7.02
CA PHE A 475 36.81 -14.00 -7.06
C PHE A 475 36.93 -14.99 -8.21
N ILE A 476 35.91 -15.80 -8.48
CA ILE A 476 35.93 -16.78 -9.58
C ILE A 476 36.04 -16.05 -10.92
N GLU A 477 35.29 -14.96 -11.12
CA GLU A 477 35.40 -14.10 -12.30
C GLU A 477 36.81 -13.51 -12.45
N LEU A 478 37.36 -12.91 -11.39
CA LEU A 478 38.72 -12.37 -11.37
C LEU A 478 39.78 -13.46 -11.62
N PHE A 479 39.58 -14.65 -11.04
CA PHE A 479 40.46 -15.80 -11.19
C PHE A 479 40.45 -16.33 -12.62
N LYS A 480 39.27 -16.50 -13.24
CA LYS A 480 39.12 -16.89 -14.66
C LYS A 480 39.74 -15.85 -15.60
N GLY A 481 39.65 -14.56 -15.25
CA GLY A 481 40.23 -13.46 -16.03
C GLY A 481 41.75 -13.30 -15.94
N PHE A 482 42.42 -14.02 -15.02
CA PHE A 482 43.88 -13.95 -14.80
C PHE A 482 44.60 -15.31 -14.92
N TYR A 483 44.02 -16.39 -14.39
CA TYR A 483 44.56 -17.75 -14.43
C TYR A 483 43.86 -18.59 -15.49
N LYS A 484 44.60 -19.49 -16.16
CA LYS A 484 44.01 -20.43 -17.13
C LYS A 484 43.11 -21.44 -16.42
N VAL A 485 41.86 -21.55 -16.88
CA VAL A 485 40.83 -22.41 -16.26
C VAL A 485 41.18 -23.89 -16.38
N ASP A 486 41.65 -24.34 -17.55
CA ASP A 486 41.91 -25.77 -17.84
C ASP A 486 42.91 -26.42 -16.87
N LYS A 487 43.91 -25.66 -16.42
CA LYS A 487 44.93 -26.15 -15.47
C LYS A 487 44.48 -26.11 -14.01
N ASN A 488 43.42 -25.35 -13.71
CA ASN A 488 43.00 -25.05 -12.33
C ASN A 488 41.58 -25.54 -12.00
N GLN A 489 40.99 -26.43 -12.81
CA GLN A 489 39.66 -26.99 -12.53
C GLN A 489 39.58 -27.67 -11.16
N LYS A 490 40.59 -28.42 -10.74
CA LYS A 490 40.63 -29.07 -9.42
C LYS A 490 40.58 -28.05 -8.26
N PHE A 491 41.23 -26.90 -8.44
CA PHE A 491 41.22 -25.82 -7.45
C PHE A 491 39.85 -25.14 -7.37
N LEU A 492 39.22 -24.86 -8.51
CA LEU A 492 37.86 -24.32 -8.56
C LEU A 492 36.84 -25.29 -7.96
N GLY A 493 36.97 -26.59 -8.24
CA GLY A 493 36.16 -27.64 -7.60
C GLY A 493 36.34 -27.70 -6.09
N HIS A 494 37.56 -27.50 -5.58
CA HIS A 494 37.82 -27.44 -4.14
C HIS A 494 37.19 -26.21 -3.48
N ILE A 495 37.16 -25.06 -4.16
CA ILE A 495 36.44 -23.85 -3.71
C ILE A 495 34.93 -24.11 -3.67
N GLU A 496 34.38 -24.75 -4.70
CA GLU A 496 32.96 -25.13 -4.75
C GLU A 496 32.61 -26.07 -3.59
N MET A 497 33.41 -27.11 -3.36
CA MET A 497 33.24 -28.08 -2.29
C MET A 497 33.31 -27.41 -0.90
N CYS A 498 34.32 -26.55 -0.65
CA CYS A 498 34.44 -25.84 0.63
C CYS A 498 33.21 -24.96 0.91
N TYR A 499 32.63 -24.35 -0.13
CA TYR A 499 31.42 -23.54 -0.03
C TYR A 499 30.16 -24.39 0.23
N GLU A 500 30.03 -25.56 -0.39
CA GLU A 500 28.90 -26.47 -0.13
C GLU A 500 28.97 -27.10 1.27
N THR A 501 30.16 -27.45 1.74
CA THR A 501 30.40 -28.00 3.09
C THR A 501 30.48 -26.94 4.20
N GLU A 502 30.27 -25.66 3.86
CA GLU A 502 30.27 -24.52 4.80
C GLU A 502 31.57 -24.35 5.61
N ASN A 503 32.72 -24.75 5.03
CA ASN A 503 34.03 -24.58 5.65
C ASN A 503 34.64 -23.22 5.25
N TRP A 504 34.16 -22.16 5.90
CA TRP A 504 34.49 -20.76 5.57
C TRP A 504 35.96 -20.40 5.78
N ILE A 505 36.60 -20.94 6.81
CA ILE A 505 38.00 -20.64 7.15
C ILE A 505 38.94 -21.17 6.05
N ALA A 506 38.71 -22.42 5.60
CA ALA A 506 39.48 -23.01 4.51
C ALA A 506 39.26 -22.24 3.20
N LEU A 507 38.01 -21.88 2.88
CA LEU A 507 37.64 -21.13 1.69
C LEU A 507 38.37 -19.78 1.60
N VAL A 508 38.30 -18.96 2.65
CA VAL A 508 38.94 -17.63 2.68
C VAL A 508 40.47 -17.76 2.58
N THR A 509 41.05 -18.79 3.21
CA THR A 509 42.50 -19.05 3.15
C THR A 509 42.96 -19.35 1.71
N LEU A 510 42.21 -20.17 0.97
CA LEU A 510 42.51 -20.49 -0.43
C LEU A 510 42.42 -19.25 -1.32
N MET A 511 41.38 -18.43 -1.14
CA MET A 511 41.20 -17.17 -1.88
C MET A 511 42.36 -16.20 -1.60
N LYS A 512 42.82 -16.11 -0.35
CA LYS A 512 43.92 -15.23 0.07
C LYS A 512 45.26 -15.64 -0.50
N GLN A 513 45.56 -16.94 -0.55
CA GLN A 513 46.78 -17.47 -1.15
C GLN A 513 46.84 -17.15 -2.66
N SER A 514 45.74 -17.43 -3.36
CA SER A 514 45.58 -17.11 -4.78
C SER A 514 45.72 -15.61 -5.07
N HIS A 515 45.06 -14.79 -4.25
CA HIS A 515 45.10 -13.33 -4.35
C HIS A 515 46.52 -12.78 -4.16
N LYS A 516 47.22 -13.21 -3.11
CA LYS A 516 48.62 -12.80 -2.86
C LYS A 516 49.52 -13.11 -4.06
N ALA A 517 49.42 -14.33 -4.61
CA ALA A 517 50.19 -14.72 -5.79
C ALA A 517 49.87 -13.85 -7.01
N ALA A 518 48.61 -13.47 -7.21
CA ALA A 518 48.18 -12.60 -8.31
C ALA A 518 48.74 -11.17 -8.17
N VAL A 519 48.63 -10.56 -6.98
CA VAL A 519 49.12 -9.21 -6.71
C VAL A 519 50.65 -9.13 -6.86
N THR A 520 51.38 -10.12 -6.36
CA THR A 520 52.86 -10.16 -6.51
C THR A 520 53.29 -10.27 -7.97
N ARG A 521 52.55 -11.02 -8.82
CA ARG A 521 52.81 -11.08 -10.27
C ARG A 521 52.45 -9.78 -10.99
N LEU A 522 51.27 -9.23 -10.71
CA LEU A 522 50.78 -8.00 -11.35
C LEU A 522 51.60 -6.78 -10.97
N GLY A 523 52.13 -6.72 -9.74
CA GLY A 523 53.04 -5.68 -9.29
C GLY A 523 54.37 -5.69 -10.05
N LYS A 524 54.81 -6.85 -10.55
CA LYS A 524 55.98 -6.96 -11.44
C LYS A 524 55.67 -6.59 -12.90
N GLU A 525 54.42 -6.79 -13.34
CA GLU A 525 53.99 -6.56 -14.74
C GLU A 525 53.46 -5.13 -15.04
N ARG A 526 53.36 -4.23 -14.05
CA ARG A 526 52.88 -2.82 -14.21
C ARG A 526 51.53 -2.66 -14.94
N LYS A 527 50.60 -3.63 -14.83
CA LYS A 527 49.23 -3.50 -15.37
C LYS A 527 48.30 -2.83 -14.35
N GLU A 528 48.25 -1.50 -14.36
CA GLU A 528 47.55 -0.68 -13.36
C GLU A 528 46.05 -1.03 -13.19
N ASN A 529 45.30 -1.23 -14.28
CA ASN A 529 43.85 -1.49 -14.19
C ASN A 529 43.50 -2.83 -13.52
N LYS A 530 44.22 -3.91 -13.87
CA LYS A 530 44.00 -5.23 -13.24
C LYS A 530 44.53 -5.25 -11.81
N LEU A 531 45.64 -4.58 -11.54
CA LEU A 531 46.19 -4.43 -10.18
C LEU A 531 45.19 -3.71 -9.27
N LYS A 532 44.57 -2.62 -9.74
CA LYS A 532 43.57 -1.85 -8.99
C LYS A 532 42.36 -2.72 -8.62
N LEU A 533 41.83 -3.51 -9.55
CA LEU A 533 40.72 -4.45 -9.29
C LEU A 533 41.05 -5.47 -8.19
N TRP A 534 42.23 -6.10 -8.27
CA TRP A 534 42.67 -7.05 -7.24
C TRP A 534 42.93 -6.36 -5.89
N LEU A 535 43.47 -5.14 -5.86
CA LEU A 535 43.66 -4.36 -4.63
C LEU A 535 42.32 -3.99 -3.97
N THR A 536 41.31 -3.56 -4.75
CA THR A 536 39.97 -3.31 -4.22
C THR A 536 39.35 -4.58 -3.63
N PHE A 537 39.56 -5.73 -4.28
CA PHE A 537 39.11 -7.03 -3.77
C PHE A 537 39.82 -7.44 -2.46
N SER A 538 41.09 -7.05 -2.27
CA SER A 538 41.85 -7.31 -1.03
C SER A 538 41.16 -6.75 0.21
N HIS A 539 40.60 -5.53 0.11
CA HIS A 539 39.86 -4.91 1.20
C HIS A 539 38.59 -5.71 1.56
N LYS A 540 37.82 -6.14 0.54
CA LYS A 540 36.64 -7.00 0.75
C LYS A 540 37.01 -8.34 1.39
N LEU A 541 38.08 -8.97 0.92
CA LEU A 541 38.55 -10.27 1.43
C LEU A 541 39.04 -10.17 2.89
N THR A 542 39.71 -9.08 3.25
CA THR A 542 40.18 -8.84 4.63
C THR A 542 39.00 -8.59 5.57
N LYS A 543 38.00 -7.83 5.13
CA LYS A 543 36.74 -7.61 5.86
C LYS A 543 36.00 -8.94 6.06
N LEU A 544 35.91 -9.77 5.02
CA LEU A 544 35.31 -11.11 5.11
C LEU A 544 36.08 -12.01 6.10
N GLU A 545 37.41 -11.97 6.13
CA GLU A 545 38.20 -12.73 7.10
C GLU A 545 37.92 -12.28 8.54
N GLN A 546 37.77 -10.98 8.78
CA GLN A 546 37.38 -10.45 10.09
C GLN A 546 35.97 -10.91 10.46
N GLN A 547 35.01 -10.84 9.54
CA GLN A 547 33.65 -11.34 9.75
C GLN A 547 33.64 -12.84 10.05
N VAL A 548 34.36 -13.67 9.29
CA VAL A 548 34.41 -15.13 9.50
C VAL A 548 35.09 -15.49 10.83
N LYS A 549 36.08 -14.71 11.29
CA LYS A 549 36.74 -14.92 12.60
C LYS A 549 35.90 -14.42 13.78
N ALA A 550 35.19 -13.31 13.59
CA ALA A 550 34.32 -12.72 14.62
C ALA A 550 32.94 -13.40 14.68
N ALA A 551 32.53 -14.07 13.60
CA ALA A 551 31.28 -14.80 13.53
C ALA A 551 31.34 -16.05 14.39
N THR A 552 31.03 -15.91 15.67
CA THR A 552 30.74 -17.06 16.51
C THR A 552 29.33 -17.59 16.26
N ARG A 553 28.31 -16.74 16.01
CA ARG A 553 26.89 -17.17 15.80
C ARG A 553 25.96 -16.24 14.99
N LEU A 554 26.32 -14.98 14.74
CA LEU A 554 25.47 -13.97 14.06
C LEU A 554 26.31 -13.12 13.11
N THR A 555 25.89 -12.96 11.86
CA THR A 555 26.53 -12.05 10.89
C THR A 555 25.47 -11.08 10.36
N PHE A 556 25.76 -9.79 10.42
CA PHE A 556 24.94 -8.75 9.81
C PHE A 556 25.57 -8.32 8.50
N ALA A 557 24.75 -8.12 7.48
CA ALA A 557 25.20 -7.52 6.23
C ALA A 557 24.17 -6.50 5.77
N PHE A 558 24.66 -5.43 5.14
CA PHE A 558 23.79 -4.49 4.44
C PHE A 558 23.14 -5.16 3.23
N ILE A 559 21.82 -5.37 3.29
CA ILE A 559 21.04 -5.87 2.16
C ILE A 559 20.44 -4.68 1.45
N GLU A 560 20.81 -4.48 0.18
CA GLU A 560 20.22 -3.44 -0.66
C GLU A 560 18.71 -3.69 -0.84
N GLY A 561 17.93 -2.63 -0.64
CA GLY A 561 16.48 -2.69 -0.72
C GLY A 561 15.98 -2.81 -2.17
N SER A 562 14.71 -3.19 -2.30
CA SER A 562 14.11 -3.47 -3.62
C SER A 562 14.03 -2.24 -4.52
N LEU A 563 13.84 -1.04 -3.95
CA LEU A 563 13.81 0.21 -4.71
C LEU A 563 15.20 0.56 -5.27
N VAL A 564 16.24 0.42 -4.47
CA VAL A 564 17.63 0.67 -4.89
C VAL A 564 18.06 -0.25 -6.02
N LYS A 565 17.80 -1.55 -5.90
CA LYS A 565 18.07 -2.52 -6.96
C LYS A 565 17.33 -2.16 -8.25
N ALA A 566 16.06 -1.79 -8.14
CA ALA A 566 15.27 -1.37 -9.31
C ALA A 566 15.83 -0.11 -9.96
N MET A 567 16.27 0.87 -9.18
CA MET A 567 16.88 2.10 -9.68
C MET A 567 18.20 1.88 -10.42
N GLN A 568 19.04 0.96 -9.94
CA GLN A 568 20.31 0.62 -10.59
C GLN A 568 20.12 -0.18 -11.88
N GLU A 569 19.17 -1.12 -11.87
CA GLU A 569 18.92 -2.06 -12.97
C GLU A 569 17.94 -1.53 -14.04
N GLY A 570 17.31 -0.37 -13.81
CA GLY A 570 16.31 0.19 -14.72
C GLY A 570 14.95 -0.50 -14.69
N TYR A 571 14.61 -1.16 -13.58
CA TYR A 571 13.30 -1.79 -13.43
C TYR A 571 12.22 -0.75 -13.18
N TRP A 572 10.99 -1.09 -13.54
CA TRP A 572 9.83 -0.28 -13.18
C TRP A 572 9.39 -0.62 -11.77
N VAL A 573 8.96 0.38 -11.00
CA VAL A 573 8.47 0.19 -9.63
C VAL A 573 7.05 0.69 -9.54
N LEU A 574 6.16 -0.14 -8.96
CA LEU A 574 4.82 0.25 -8.59
C LEU A 574 4.68 0.23 -7.06
N LEU A 575 4.47 1.41 -6.47
CA LEU A 575 4.13 1.59 -5.07
C LEU A 575 2.61 1.51 -4.90
N ASP A 576 2.12 0.41 -4.34
CA ASP A 576 0.69 0.21 -4.10
C ASP A 576 0.31 0.72 -2.70
N GLU A 577 -0.89 1.30 -2.60
CA GLU A 577 -1.40 1.95 -1.38
C GLU A 577 -0.42 2.98 -0.75
N ILE A 578 0.22 3.83 -1.57
CA ILE A 578 1.25 4.80 -1.13
C ILE A 578 0.79 5.73 0.02
N ASN A 579 -0.51 5.94 0.16
CA ASN A 579 -1.09 6.75 1.22
C ASN A 579 -1.06 6.13 2.62
N LEU A 580 -0.63 4.86 2.73
CA LEU A 580 -0.40 4.15 3.98
C LEU A 580 1.07 4.16 4.41
N ALA A 581 1.98 4.67 3.58
CA ALA A 581 3.40 4.73 3.89
C ALA A 581 3.69 5.69 5.07
N SER A 582 4.72 5.37 5.85
CA SER A 582 5.26 6.25 6.89
C SER A 582 5.85 7.53 6.29
N ALA A 583 5.93 8.60 7.09
CA ALA A 583 6.49 9.88 6.63
C ALA A 583 7.95 9.77 6.16
N GLU A 584 8.75 8.94 6.84
CA GLU A 584 10.16 8.68 6.51
C GLU A 584 10.32 8.12 5.09
N ILE A 585 9.44 7.18 4.70
CA ILE A 585 9.45 6.62 3.36
C ILE A 585 9.03 7.66 2.32
N LEU A 586 7.99 8.44 2.61
CA LEU A 586 7.52 9.48 1.71
C LEU A 586 8.60 10.55 1.47
N GLU A 587 9.42 10.85 2.47
CA GLU A 587 10.60 11.72 2.35
C GLU A 587 11.66 11.10 1.43
N CYS A 588 11.98 9.82 1.62
CA CYS A 588 12.92 9.10 0.74
C CYS A 588 12.47 9.13 -0.73
N LEU A 589 11.16 9.00 -0.95
CA LEU A 589 10.56 9.08 -2.28
C LEU A 589 10.54 10.51 -2.84
N ALA A 590 10.49 11.53 -1.99
CA ALA A 590 10.43 12.92 -2.40
C ALA A 590 11.64 13.30 -3.28
N GLY A 591 12.85 12.90 -2.88
CA GLY A 591 14.07 13.12 -3.68
C GLY A 591 14.06 12.36 -5.02
N LEU A 592 13.48 11.16 -5.05
CA LEU A 592 13.37 10.37 -6.29
C LEU A 592 12.41 11.01 -7.32
N LEU A 593 11.49 11.84 -6.87
CA LEU A 593 10.44 12.46 -7.68
C LEU A 593 10.82 13.83 -8.26
N GLU A 594 11.93 14.44 -7.83
CA GLU A 594 12.28 15.82 -8.17
C GLU A 594 13.04 15.99 -9.47
N ASP A 595 14.15 15.28 -9.64
CA ASP A 595 14.98 15.37 -10.84
C ASP A 595 15.31 13.97 -11.41
N LYS A 596 15.31 13.89 -12.75
CA LYS A 596 15.67 12.70 -13.54
C LYS A 596 17.14 12.33 -13.35
N ASN A 597 17.98 13.32 -13.02
CA ASN A 597 19.43 13.17 -12.89
C ASN A 597 19.92 13.18 -11.44
N GLU A 598 19.03 13.29 -10.45
CA GLU A 598 19.45 13.35 -9.05
C GLU A 598 20.06 12.02 -8.59
N ILE A 599 21.10 12.13 -7.77
CA ILE A 599 21.82 10.99 -7.23
C ILE A 599 21.30 10.74 -5.82
N VAL A 600 20.75 9.55 -5.56
CA VAL A 600 20.22 9.22 -4.24
C VAL A 600 21.37 8.75 -3.34
N HIS A 601 21.52 9.38 -2.18
CA HIS A 601 22.50 9.00 -1.17
C HIS A 601 21.88 8.01 -0.18
N LEU A 602 22.47 6.82 -0.05
CA LEU A 602 22.11 5.88 1.02
C LEU A 602 22.86 6.26 2.30
N LEU A 603 22.20 7.02 3.17
CA LEU A 603 22.77 7.44 4.46
C LEU A 603 23.02 6.23 5.40
N GLU A 604 22.29 5.12 5.23
CA GLU A 604 22.37 3.93 6.08
C GLU A 604 23.51 2.97 5.72
N LYS A 605 24.03 3.00 4.48
CA LYS A 605 25.09 2.08 4.04
C LYS A 605 26.46 2.44 4.65
N GLY A 606 26.62 3.65 5.21
CA GLY A 606 27.89 4.22 5.67
C GLY A 606 28.86 4.57 4.53
N ASP A 607 28.80 3.84 3.41
CA ASP A 607 29.50 4.14 2.17
C ASP A 607 28.83 5.29 1.43
N LYS A 608 29.54 6.43 1.30
CA LYS A 608 29.08 7.66 0.62
C LYS A 608 28.95 7.53 -0.91
N VAL A 609 28.83 6.32 -1.46
CA VAL A 609 28.72 6.13 -2.93
C VAL A 609 27.30 6.48 -3.37
N PRO A 610 27.13 7.53 -4.17
CA PRO A 610 25.81 8.01 -4.51
C PRO A 610 25.26 7.17 -5.69
N ILE A 611 23.98 6.76 -5.61
CA ILE A 611 23.36 5.88 -6.61
C ILE A 611 22.80 6.70 -7.76
N LYS A 612 23.33 6.45 -8.96
CA LYS A 612 22.81 7.05 -10.18
C LYS A 612 21.57 6.29 -10.67
N ARG A 613 20.51 7.03 -10.95
CA ARG A 613 19.27 6.51 -11.55
C ARG A 613 19.51 6.00 -12.96
N HIS A 614 19.03 4.79 -13.26
CA HIS A 614 19.03 4.24 -14.62
C HIS A 614 18.03 5.00 -15.52
N PRO A 615 18.34 5.29 -16.80
CA PRO A 615 17.46 6.02 -17.71
C PRO A 615 16.05 5.41 -17.85
N ASP A 616 15.96 4.08 -17.93
CA ASP A 616 14.69 3.35 -18.09
C ASP A 616 13.87 3.19 -16.79
N PHE A 617 14.41 3.63 -15.64
CA PHE A 617 13.70 3.53 -14.37
C PHE A 617 12.47 4.45 -14.35
N THR A 618 11.30 3.84 -14.14
CA THR A 618 10.02 4.55 -14.02
C THR A 618 9.32 4.18 -12.72
N LEU A 619 8.76 5.21 -12.07
CA LEU A 619 8.02 5.08 -10.82
C LEU A 619 6.52 5.30 -11.04
N PHE A 620 5.74 4.32 -10.62
CA PHE A 620 4.28 4.36 -10.57
C PHE A 620 3.83 4.27 -9.12
N ALA A 621 2.73 4.93 -8.78
CA ALA A 621 2.09 4.84 -7.49
C ALA A 621 0.58 4.66 -7.67
N CYS A 622 -0.04 3.86 -6.79
CA CYS A 622 -1.48 3.67 -6.72
C CYS A 622 -1.97 4.02 -5.31
N MET A 623 -3.12 4.68 -5.22
CA MET A 623 -3.82 4.83 -3.94
C MET A 623 -5.33 4.80 -4.15
N ASN A 624 -6.04 4.44 -3.09
CA ASN A 624 -7.47 4.65 -3.03
C ASN A 624 -7.77 6.08 -2.52
N PRO A 625 -8.88 6.71 -2.94
CA PRO A 625 -9.29 8.01 -2.41
C PRO A 625 -9.42 7.97 -0.87
N ALA A 626 -9.12 9.09 -0.20
CA ALA A 626 -9.14 9.23 1.27
C ALA A 626 -10.55 9.22 1.91
N THR A 627 -11.55 8.65 1.24
CA THR A 627 -12.92 8.52 1.76
C THR A 627 -13.13 7.27 2.63
N ASP A 628 -12.15 6.36 2.66
CA ASP A 628 -12.21 5.10 3.39
C ASP A 628 -11.48 5.20 4.74
N VAL A 629 -11.97 4.46 5.75
CA VAL A 629 -11.44 4.53 7.13
C VAL A 629 -9.95 4.17 7.15
N GLY A 630 -9.13 5.00 7.79
CA GLY A 630 -7.68 4.80 7.95
C GLY A 630 -6.82 5.31 6.79
N LYS A 631 -7.41 5.76 5.67
CA LYS A 631 -6.69 6.30 4.52
C LYS A 631 -6.52 7.81 4.64
N LYS A 632 -5.26 8.27 4.60
CA LYS A 632 -4.90 9.69 4.59
C LYS A 632 -4.72 10.18 3.16
N ASP A 633 -4.80 11.49 2.95
CA ASP A 633 -4.33 12.11 1.71
C ASP A 633 -2.81 12.26 1.74
N LEU A 634 -2.17 12.18 0.57
CA LEU A 634 -0.74 12.45 0.45
C LEU A 634 -0.41 13.91 0.75
N PRO A 635 0.75 14.21 1.36
CA PRO A 635 1.23 15.57 1.51
C PRO A 635 1.26 16.30 0.16
N VAL A 636 0.76 17.54 0.12
CA VAL A 636 0.63 18.34 -1.11
C VAL A 636 1.97 18.48 -1.85
N GLY A 637 3.07 18.66 -1.11
CA GLY A 637 4.42 18.77 -1.67
C GLY A 637 4.86 17.53 -2.46
N LEU A 638 4.41 16.35 -2.05
CA LEU A 638 4.69 15.08 -2.73
C LEU A 638 3.68 14.82 -3.86
N ARG A 639 2.38 15.01 -3.59
CA ARG A 639 1.28 14.79 -4.55
C ARG A 639 1.45 15.62 -5.83
N ASN A 640 2.01 16.83 -5.71
CA ASN A 640 2.25 17.71 -6.86
C ASN A 640 3.45 17.29 -7.74
N ARG A 641 4.35 16.44 -7.24
CA ARG A 641 5.48 15.92 -8.04
C ARG A 641 5.00 14.85 -9.04
N PHE A 642 3.99 14.07 -8.67
CA PHE A 642 3.32 13.12 -9.55
C PHE A 642 2.46 13.80 -10.63
N THR A 643 2.28 13.09 -11.74
CA THR A 643 1.18 13.30 -12.69
C THR A 643 0.04 12.37 -12.29
N GLU A 644 -1.10 12.94 -11.90
CA GLU A 644 -2.20 12.22 -11.25
C GLU A 644 -3.34 11.91 -12.22
N PHE A 645 -3.79 10.65 -12.23
CA PHE A 645 -4.95 10.20 -12.99
C PHE A 645 -6.00 9.56 -12.07
N PHE A 646 -7.21 10.11 -12.08
CA PHE A 646 -8.37 9.52 -11.42
C PHE A 646 -9.03 8.48 -12.34
N VAL A 647 -9.15 7.26 -11.85
CA VAL A 647 -9.69 6.09 -12.57
C VAL A 647 -11.06 5.74 -12.02
N ASP A 648 -12.08 5.97 -12.81
CA ASP A 648 -13.48 5.68 -12.47
C ASP A 648 -13.83 4.20 -12.60
N GLU A 649 -14.94 3.81 -11.98
CA GLU A 649 -15.56 2.52 -12.26
C GLU A 649 -16.20 2.52 -13.66
N LEU A 650 -16.15 1.37 -14.33
CA LEU A 650 -16.73 1.20 -15.66
C LEU A 650 -18.27 1.16 -15.59
N THR A 651 -18.93 2.11 -16.26
CA THR A 651 -20.41 2.24 -16.29
C THR A 651 -21.03 2.10 -17.68
N GLU A 652 -20.24 2.28 -18.74
CA GLU A 652 -20.75 2.34 -20.12
C GLU A 652 -21.18 0.96 -20.64
N ARG A 653 -22.34 0.91 -21.29
CA ARG A 653 -22.93 -0.35 -21.79
C ARG A 653 -21.99 -1.10 -22.74
N ASN A 654 -21.49 -0.41 -23.77
CA ASN A 654 -20.68 -1.05 -24.81
C ASN A 654 -19.37 -1.58 -24.25
N ASP A 655 -18.74 -0.85 -23.32
CA ASP A 655 -17.51 -1.27 -22.67
C ASP A 655 -17.75 -2.44 -21.70
N LEU A 656 -18.87 -2.46 -20.96
CA LEU A 656 -19.22 -3.58 -20.09
C LEU A 656 -19.51 -4.85 -20.90
N ILE A 657 -20.19 -4.73 -22.05
CA ILE A 657 -20.41 -5.88 -22.95
C ILE A 657 -19.09 -6.39 -23.51
N LEU A 658 -18.17 -5.49 -23.90
CA LEU A 658 -16.83 -5.86 -24.35
C LEU A 658 -16.07 -6.62 -23.25
N LEU A 659 -16.09 -6.10 -22.03
CA LEU A 659 -15.47 -6.75 -20.86
C LEU A 659 -16.05 -8.15 -20.62
N ILE A 660 -17.37 -8.30 -20.62
CA ILE A 660 -18.03 -9.60 -20.45
C ILE A 660 -17.62 -10.56 -21.58
N GLY A 661 -17.58 -10.07 -22.82
CA GLY A 661 -17.17 -10.82 -24.00
C GLY A 661 -15.72 -11.32 -23.92
N ASP A 662 -14.79 -10.45 -23.51
CA ASP A 662 -13.36 -10.78 -23.41
C ASP A 662 -13.11 -11.83 -22.32
N TYR A 663 -13.77 -11.72 -21.16
CA TYR A 663 -13.65 -12.72 -20.08
C TYR A 663 -14.25 -14.08 -20.45
N LEU A 664 -15.32 -14.08 -21.25
CA LEU A 664 -16.06 -15.29 -21.63
C LEU A 664 -15.77 -15.72 -23.07
N TYR A 665 -14.66 -15.25 -23.65
CA TYR A 665 -14.31 -15.46 -25.05
C TYR A 665 -14.33 -16.95 -25.43
N HIS A 666 -13.73 -17.80 -24.60
CA HIS A 666 -13.67 -19.26 -24.82
C HIS A 666 -15.04 -19.97 -24.82
N MET A 667 -16.09 -19.33 -24.28
CA MET A 667 -17.43 -19.91 -24.24
C MET A 667 -18.26 -19.65 -25.51
N ASN A 668 -17.79 -18.78 -26.42
CA ASN A 668 -18.50 -18.40 -27.65
C ASN A 668 -19.99 -18.04 -27.41
N LEU A 669 -20.24 -17.15 -26.45
CA LEU A 669 -21.61 -16.74 -26.10
C LEU A 669 -22.26 -15.89 -27.21
N SER A 670 -23.58 -16.03 -27.36
CA SER A 670 -24.35 -15.19 -28.26
C SER A 670 -24.46 -13.75 -27.73
N ARG A 671 -24.58 -12.77 -28.64
CA ARG A 671 -24.76 -11.35 -28.27
C ARG A 671 -25.96 -11.12 -27.34
N ALA A 672 -27.05 -11.87 -27.54
CA ALA A 672 -28.22 -11.82 -26.68
C ALA A 672 -27.92 -12.24 -25.22
N MET A 673 -27.04 -13.23 -25.02
CA MET A 673 -26.62 -13.66 -23.68
C MET A 673 -25.73 -12.60 -23.01
N LEU A 674 -24.81 -11.99 -23.76
CA LEU A 674 -23.98 -10.88 -23.26
C LEU A 674 -24.86 -9.70 -22.82
N ASP A 675 -25.86 -9.34 -23.62
CA ASP A 675 -26.86 -8.32 -23.28
C ASP A 675 -27.68 -8.70 -22.03
N ALA A 676 -28.06 -9.96 -21.89
CA ALA A 676 -28.78 -10.43 -20.70
C ALA A 676 -27.94 -10.32 -19.42
N ILE A 677 -26.65 -10.65 -19.48
CA ILE A 677 -25.71 -10.50 -18.36
C ILE A 677 -25.51 -9.03 -17.99
N TYR A 678 -25.34 -8.16 -19.00
CA TYR A 678 -25.27 -6.71 -18.77
C TYR A 678 -26.54 -6.17 -18.10
N ASN A 679 -27.72 -6.55 -18.62
CA ASN A 679 -29.00 -6.13 -18.08
C ASN A 679 -29.18 -6.61 -16.64
N PHE A 680 -28.75 -7.84 -16.32
CA PHE A 680 -28.73 -8.34 -14.95
C PHE A 680 -27.86 -7.45 -14.05
N TYR A 681 -26.61 -7.18 -14.44
CA TYR A 681 -25.67 -6.41 -13.64
C TYR A 681 -26.15 -4.97 -13.39
N SER A 682 -26.68 -4.31 -14.43
CA SER A 682 -27.27 -2.97 -14.30
C SER A 682 -28.50 -2.97 -13.38
N THR A 683 -29.39 -3.96 -13.54
CA THR A 683 -30.59 -4.09 -12.70
C THR A 683 -30.23 -4.35 -11.24
N VAL A 684 -29.32 -5.29 -10.95
CA VAL A 684 -28.97 -5.65 -9.58
C VAL A 684 -28.25 -4.50 -8.86
N LYS A 685 -27.42 -3.71 -9.57
CA LYS A 685 -26.82 -2.47 -9.03
C LYS A 685 -27.88 -1.43 -8.66
N LYS A 686 -28.95 -1.31 -9.45
CA LYS A 686 -30.07 -0.40 -9.16
C LYS A 686 -30.88 -0.88 -7.95
N GLU A 687 -31.25 -2.16 -7.93
CA GLU A 687 -31.99 -2.78 -6.82
C GLU A 687 -31.21 -2.76 -5.51
N ALA A 688 -29.88 -2.92 -5.56
CA ALA A 688 -29.01 -2.82 -4.39
C ALA A 688 -29.09 -1.47 -3.67
N LYS A 689 -29.38 -0.38 -4.39
CA LYS A 689 -29.54 0.96 -3.80
C LYS A 689 -30.96 1.23 -3.29
N LEU A 690 -31.95 0.47 -3.75
CA LEU A 690 -33.37 0.77 -3.54
C LEU A 690 -34.05 -0.21 -2.57
N SER A 691 -33.79 -1.52 -2.71
CA SER A 691 -34.65 -2.56 -2.15
C SER A 691 -33.91 -3.74 -1.50
N LEU A 692 -32.66 -4.01 -1.87
CA LEU A 692 -31.92 -5.15 -1.35
C LEU A 692 -31.18 -4.79 -0.07
N VAL A 693 -31.05 -5.77 0.81
CA VAL A 693 -30.29 -5.68 2.06
C VAL A 693 -29.33 -6.87 2.18
N ASP A 694 -28.15 -6.60 2.72
CA ASP A 694 -27.18 -7.60 3.13
C ASP A 694 -27.57 -8.23 4.47
N GLY A 695 -26.84 -9.27 4.90
CA GLY A 695 -27.10 -9.95 6.17
C GLY A 695 -26.83 -9.09 7.42
N ALA A 696 -26.26 -7.89 7.27
CA ALA A 696 -26.09 -6.90 8.33
C ALA A 696 -27.13 -5.77 8.28
N GLY A 697 -28.08 -5.82 7.34
CA GLY A 697 -29.13 -4.81 7.16
C GLY A 697 -28.70 -3.57 6.38
N ASN A 698 -27.52 -3.57 5.75
CA ASN A 698 -27.05 -2.49 4.90
C ASN A 698 -27.33 -2.78 3.41
N ALA A 699 -27.21 -1.76 2.56
CA ALA A 699 -27.28 -1.96 1.13
C ALA A 699 -26.10 -2.83 0.63
N PRO A 700 -26.35 -3.94 -0.09
CA PRO A 700 -25.28 -4.81 -0.57
C PRO A 700 -24.43 -4.08 -1.60
N HIS A 701 -23.11 -4.22 -1.49
CA HIS A 701 -22.19 -3.55 -2.38
C HIS A 701 -21.79 -4.46 -3.55
N TYR A 702 -22.27 -4.12 -4.76
CA TYR A 702 -21.85 -4.79 -6.00
C TYR A 702 -20.93 -3.89 -6.82
N SER A 703 -19.67 -4.28 -6.94
CA SER A 703 -18.66 -3.55 -7.73
C SER A 703 -18.32 -4.30 -9.02
N LEU A 704 -17.55 -3.64 -9.89
CA LEU A 704 -16.94 -4.27 -11.06
C LEU A 704 -16.14 -5.52 -10.68
N ARG A 705 -15.50 -5.53 -9.50
CA ARG A 705 -14.79 -6.70 -8.98
C ARG A 705 -15.71 -7.89 -8.76
N THR A 706 -16.93 -7.66 -8.26
CA THR A 706 -17.94 -8.72 -8.07
C THR A 706 -18.32 -9.36 -9.41
N LEU A 707 -18.51 -8.55 -10.45
CA LEU A 707 -18.78 -9.02 -11.81
C LEU A 707 -17.57 -9.80 -12.37
N CYS A 708 -16.36 -9.24 -12.35
CA CYS A 708 -15.16 -9.91 -12.87
C CYS A 708 -14.88 -11.24 -12.18
N ARG A 709 -15.16 -11.37 -10.87
CA ARG A 709 -15.08 -12.66 -10.15
C ARG A 709 -16.07 -13.68 -10.70
N ALA A 710 -17.32 -13.28 -10.92
CA ALA A 710 -18.33 -14.17 -11.52
C ALA A 710 -17.89 -14.61 -12.92
N LEU A 711 -17.41 -13.67 -13.74
CA LEU A 711 -16.94 -13.96 -15.10
C LEU A 711 -15.72 -14.89 -15.10
N THR A 712 -14.74 -14.65 -14.22
CA THR A 712 -13.54 -15.50 -14.08
C THR A 712 -13.89 -16.90 -13.58
N ALA A 713 -14.83 -17.02 -12.64
CA ALA A 713 -15.30 -18.32 -12.15
C ALA A 713 -16.08 -19.06 -13.24
N ALA A 714 -16.92 -18.35 -14.00
CA ALA A 714 -17.64 -18.91 -15.13
C ALA A 714 -16.67 -19.40 -16.22
N ALA A 715 -15.72 -18.56 -16.66
CA ALA A 715 -14.75 -18.82 -17.74
C ALA A 715 -14.01 -20.15 -17.60
N LYS A 716 -13.81 -20.65 -16.37
CA LYS A 716 -13.18 -21.96 -16.10
C LYS A 716 -14.05 -23.17 -16.52
N ALA A 717 -15.32 -22.96 -16.85
CA ALA A 717 -16.29 -23.94 -17.38
C ALA A 717 -16.36 -25.27 -16.60
N LYS A 718 -16.22 -25.22 -15.28
CA LYS A 718 -16.14 -26.43 -14.42
C LYS A 718 -17.46 -27.18 -14.25
N CYS A 719 -18.60 -26.58 -14.60
CA CYS A 719 -19.91 -27.17 -14.31
C CYS A 719 -20.50 -27.99 -15.48
N GLY A 720 -19.66 -28.41 -16.43
CA GLY A 720 -20.08 -29.19 -17.61
C GLY A 720 -20.74 -28.31 -18.69
N THR A 721 -21.94 -27.78 -18.43
CA THR A 721 -22.61 -26.90 -19.38
C THR A 721 -22.30 -25.43 -19.14
N VAL A 722 -22.29 -24.64 -20.21
CA VAL A 722 -22.06 -23.18 -20.16
C VAL A 722 -23.10 -22.48 -19.28
N ALA A 723 -24.39 -22.82 -19.45
CA ALA A 723 -25.47 -22.24 -18.66
C ALA A 723 -25.34 -22.58 -17.15
N ARG A 724 -24.96 -23.82 -16.81
CA ARG A 724 -24.71 -24.23 -15.42
C ARG A 724 -23.52 -23.49 -14.82
N SER A 725 -22.44 -23.36 -15.59
CA SER A 725 -21.22 -22.67 -15.14
C SER A 725 -21.46 -21.19 -14.89
N LEU A 726 -22.20 -20.52 -15.78
CA LEU A 726 -22.64 -19.14 -15.59
C LEU A 726 -23.54 -19.01 -14.36
N TYR A 727 -24.56 -19.86 -14.23
CA TYR A 727 -25.50 -19.79 -13.11
C TYR A 727 -24.79 -19.92 -11.76
N GLU A 728 -23.97 -20.96 -11.57
CA GLU A 728 -23.26 -21.18 -10.30
C GLU A 728 -22.23 -20.08 -10.00
N ALA A 729 -21.55 -19.56 -11.02
CA ALA A 729 -20.60 -18.47 -10.84
C ALA A 729 -21.25 -17.14 -10.45
N PHE A 730 -22.44 -16.85 -10.97
CA PHE A 730 -23.20 -15.66 -10.57
C PHE A 730 -23.83 -15.84 -9.18
N CYS A 731 -24.31 -17.04 -8.84
CA CYS A 731 -24.75 -17.35 -7.48
C CYS A 731 -23.63 -17.13 -6.45
N LEU A 732 -22.41 -17.57 -6.77
CA LEU A 732 -21.22 -17.36 -5.95
C LEU A 732 -20.93 -15.88 -5.66
N SER A 733 -21.06 -15.00 -6.65
CA SER A 733 -20.66 -13.60 -6.48
C SER A 733 -21.77 -12.69 -5.97
N PHE A 734 -23.04 -12.99 -6.26
CA PHE A 734 -24.17 -12.08 -6.03
C PHE A 734 -25.15 -12.55 -4.94
N LEU A 735 -25.14 -13.81 -4.49
CA LEU A 735 -26.10 -14.28 -3.48
C LEU A 735 -25.54 -14.33 -2.06
N THR A 736 -24.22 -14.47 -1.91
CA THR A 736 -23.61 -14.85 -0.63
C THR A 736 -23.73 -13.78 0.46
N GLN A 737 -23.75 -12.50 0.07
CA GLN A 737 -23.85 -11.37 1.01
C GLN A 737 -25.29 -11.01 1.40
N LEU A 738 -26.29 -11.58 0.74
CA LEU A 738 -27.70 -11.16 0.90
C LEU A 738 -28.38 -11.78 2.12
N ASP A 739 -29.36 -11.06 2.65
CA ASP A 739 -30.25 -11.59 3.68
C ASP A 739 -31.27 -12.61 3.12
N ARG A 740 -32.04 -13.24 4.02
CA ARG A 740 -33.07 -14.24 3.66
C ARG A 740 -34.17 -13.68 2.75
N SER A 741 -34.48 -12.38 2.83
CA SER A 741 -35.55 -11.78 2.02
C SER A 741 -35.11 -11.34 0.62
N SER A 742 -33.85 -10.89 0.48
CA SER A 742 -33.27 -10.40 -0.77
C SER A 742 -32.68 -11.52 -1.61
N HIS A 743 -32.16 -12.59 -0.99
CA HIS A 743 -31.61 -13.76 -1.67
C HIS A 743 -32.51 -14.32 -2.79
N PRO A 744 -33.80 -14.67 -2.55
CA PRO A 744 -34.65 -15.23 -3.60
C PRO A 744 -34.94 -14.25 -4.73
N LYS A 745 -34.96 -12.93 -4.46
CA LYS A 745 -35.18 -11.90 -5.49
C LYS A 745 -34.02 -11.89 -6.49
N VAL A 746 -32.78 -11.88 -5.99
CA VAL A 746 -31.59 -11.87 -6.85
C VAL A 746 -31.39 -13.21 -7.55
N GLU A 747 -31.69 -14.32 -6.89
CA GLU A 747 -31.65 -15.65 -7.51
C GLU A 747 -32.60 -15.75 -8.71
N ALA A 748 -33.81 -15.19 -8.60
CA ALA A 748 -34.76 -15.10 -9.72
C ALA A 748 -34.23 -14.22 -10.86
N LEU A 749 -33.54 -13.11 -10.56
CA LEU A 749 -32.90 -12.26 -11.57
C LEU A 749 -31.77 -13.00 -12.31
N ILE A 750 -30.94 -13.76 -11.60
CA ILE A 750 -29.86 -14.58 -12.18
C ILE A 750 -30.46 -15.63 -13.11
N ALA A 751 -31.47 -16.36 -12.62
CA ALA A 751 -32.17 -17.38 -13.40
C ALA A 751 -32.78 -16.79 -14.69
N LYS A 752 -33.47 -15.65 -14.58
CA LYS A 752 -34.07 -14.95 -15.73
C LYS A 752 -33.02 -14.55 -16.77
N ALA A 753 -31.85 -14.08 -16.34
CA ALA A 753 -30.80 -13.59 -17.24
C ALA A 753 -30.07 -14.73 -17.97
N ILE A 754 -29.73 -15.80 -17.24
CA ILE A 754 -28.86 -16.87 -17.76
C ILE A 754 -29.67 -18.01 -18.41
N ILE A 755 -30.81 -18.37 -17.80
CA ILE A 755 -31.62 -19.53 -18.17
C ILE A 755 -32.84 -19.13 -19.01
N GLY A 756 -33.32 -17.89 -18.87
CA GLY A 756 -34.48 -17.36 -19.58
C GLY A 756 -35.79 -17.93 -19.05
N LYS A 757 -36.69 -18.37 -19.96
CA LYS A 757 -38.00 -18.97 -19.60
C LYS A 757 -37.94 -20.48 -19.29
N ARG A 758 -36.76 -21.10 -19.35
CA ARG A 758 -36.60 -22.55 -19.10
C ARG A 758 -36.65 -22.84 -17.60
N ASN A 759 -37.13 -24.03 -17.23
CA ASN A 759 -37.21 -24.43 -15.84
C ASN A 759 -35.81 -24.55 -15.20
N VAL A 760 -35.55 -23.75 -14.16
CA VAL A 760 -34.29 -23.77 -13.39
C VAL A 760 -33.99 -25.18 -12.83
N VAL A 761 -35.04 -25.92 -12.50
CA VAL A 761 -34.98 -27.29 -11.98
C VAL A 761 -34.30 -28.26 -12.95
N SER A 762 -34.48 -28.11 -14.27
CA SER A 762 -33.88 -29.04 -15.23
C SER A 762 -32.37 -28.88 -15.35
N ILE A 763 -31.84 -27.68 -15.10
CA ILE A 763 -30.40 -27.39 -15.11
C ILE A 763 -29.77 -27.77 -13.76
N LEU A 764 -30.46 -27.50 -12.64
CA LEU A 764 -29.98 -27.90 -11.31
C LEU A 764 -29.88 -29.42 -11.14
N ASN A 765 -30.77 -30.17 -11.79
CA ASN A 765 -30.76 -31.64 -11.75
C ASN A 765 -29.62 -32.26 -12.58
N GLN A 766 -28.91 -31.48 -13.41
CA GLN A 766 -27.73 -31.95 -14.10
C GLN A 766 -26.55 -32.00 -13.12
N LEU A 767 -26.03 -33.21 -12.89
CA LEU A 767 -24.85 -33.42 -12.05
C LEU A 767 -23.64 -32.72 -12.67
N ILE A 768 -22.88 -32.03 -11.83
CA ILE A 768 -21.60 -31.45 -12.24
C ILE A 768 -20.63 -32.61 -12.51
N PRO A 769 -19.99 -32.68 -13.69
CA PRO A 769 -19.05 -33.74 -13.99
C PRO A 769 -17.84 -33.68 -13.06
N GLU A 770 -17.31 -34.84 -12.67
CA GLU A 770 -16.11 -34.91 -11.85
C GLU A 770 -14.90 -34.36 -12.63
N PRO A 771 -14.09 -33.46 -12.04
CA PRO A 771 -12.90 -32.94 -12.70
C PRO A 771 -11.85 -34.04 -12.93
N GLN A 772 -11.51 -34.30 -14.20
CA GLN A 772 -10.48 -35.29 -14.57
C GLN A 772 -9.09 -34.64 -14.62
N ILE A 773 -8.44 -34.47 -13.47
CA ILE A 773 -7.05 -34.02 -13.39
C ILE A 773 -6.18 -35.19 -12.92
N GLU A 774 -5.17 -35.55 -13.73
CA GLU A 774 -4.25 -36.66 -13.41
C GLU A 774 -3.64 -36.51 -12.01
N GLY A 775 -3.73 -37.57 -11.21
CA GLY A 775 -3.16 -37.62 -9.85
C GLY A 775 -3.95 -36.89 -8.77
N LYS A 776 -5.13 -36.31 -9.05
CA LYS A 776 -5.99 -35.65 -8.05
C LYS A 776 -7.34 -36.33 -7.91
N LYS A 777 -7.71 -36.67 -6.67
CA LYS A 777 -9.04 -37.19 -6.31
C LYS A 777 -9.95 -36.05 -5.88
N TYR A 778 -11.24 -36.20 -6.13
CA TYR A 778 -12.26 -35.23 -5.77
C TYR A 778 -13.34 -35.86 -4.89
N LEU A 779 -13.90 -35.04 -4.00
CA LEU A 779 -14.96 -35.42 -3.09
C LEU A 779 -16.17 -34.52 -3.33
N LEU A 780 -17.36 -35.12 -3.32
CA LEU A 780 -18.61 -34.41 -3.61
C LEU A 780 -19.23 -33.87 -2.31
N PHE A 781 -19.37 -32.55 -2.22
CA PHE A 781 -20.03 -31.86 -1.12
C PHE A 781 -21.20 -31.02 -1.66
N GLU A 782 -22.43 -31.35 -1.26
CA GLU A 782 -23.64 -30.59 -1.63
C GLU A 782 -23.71 -30.25 -3.13
N GLY A 783 -23.36 -31.23 -3.99
CA GLY A 783 -23.39 -31.09 -5.45
C GLY A 783 -22.15 -30.46 -6.09
N HIS A 784 -21.11 -30.12 -5.32
CA HIS A 784 -19.88 -29.49 -5.81
C HIS A 784 -18.64 -30.32 -5.47
N TRP A 785 -17.67 -30.36 -6.39
CA TRP A 785 -16.43 -31.14 -6.23
C TRP A 785 -15.32 -30.34 -5.56
N ILE A 786 -14.78 -30.88 -4.47
CA ILE A 786 -13.63 -30.33 -3.73
C ILE A 786 -12.44 -31.28 -3.88
N PRO A 787 -11.22 -30.77 -4.19
CA PRO A 787 -10.03 -31.61 -4.27
C PRO A 787 -9.71 -32.23 -2.90
N GLN A 788 -9.45 -33.53 -2.89
CA GLN A 788 -8.99 -34.24 -1.70
C GLN A 788 -7.58 -33.75 -1.30
N GLY A 789 -7.39 -33.47 -0.01
CA GLY A 789 -6.10 -33.11 0.55
C GLY A 789 -5.21 -34.33 0.84
N LYS A 790 -4.10 -34.09 1.55
CA LYS A 790 -3.07 -35.10 1.84
C LYS A 790 -3.33 -35.91 3.13
N LEU A 791 -4.23 -35.44 4.00
CA LEU A 791 -4.58 -36.12 5.24
C LEU A 791 -5.62 -37.22 4.98
N GLU A 792 -5.71 -38.16 5.92
CA GLU A 792 -6.80 -39.12 5.96
C GLU A 792 -8.16 -38.41 6.14
N ILE A 793 -9.18 -38.93 5.47
CA ILE A 793 -10.53 -38.36 5.52
C ILE A 793 -11.15 -38.72 6.87
N ASP A 794 -11.49 -37.70 7.66
CA ASP A 794 -12.20 -37.83 8.93
C ASP A 794 -13.54 -37.08 8.82
N ILE A 795 -14.65 -37.81 8.91
CA ILE A 795 -16.01 -37.24 8.92
C ILE A 795 -16.48 -37.27 10.38
N PRO A 796 -16.52 -36.12 11.09
CA PRO A 796 -16.84 -36.12 12.51
C PRO A 796 -18.31 -36.53 12.76
N ASP A 797 -18.51 -37.69 13.39
CA ASP A 797 -19.85 -38.22 13.73
C ASP A 797 -20.70 -37.25 14.57
N GLY A 798 -20.06 -36.37 15.33
CA GLY A 798 -20.71 -35.40 16.20
C GLY A 798 -21.17 -34.09 15.53
N TYR A 799 -20.92 -33.89 14.24
CA TYR A 799 -21.31 -32.66 13.52
C TYR A 799 -22.61 -32.84 12.74
N ILE A 800 -23.69 -32.22 13.23
CA ILE A 800 -25.04 -32.42 12.68
C ILE A 800 -25.31 -31.46 11.51
N LEU A 801 -25.55 -32.03 10.33
CA LEU A 801 -25.90 -31.28 9.11
C LEU A 801 -27.40 -30.97 9.06
N THR A 802 -27.80 -29.85 9.66
CA THR A 802 -29.17 -29.31 9.57
C THR A 802 -29.42 -28.63 8.20
N PRO A 803 -30.68 -28.33 7.81
CA PRO A 803 -30.97 -27.67 6.54
C PRO A 803 -30.21 -26.34 6.34
N THR A 804 -30.14 -25.49 7.36
CA THR A 804 -29.38 -24.22 7.28
C THR A 804 -27.88 -24.49 7.11
N VAL A 805 -27.33 -25.45 7.88
CA VAL A 805 -25.90 -25.82 7.77
C VAL A 805 -25.57 -26.40 6.40
N ARG A 806 -26.44 -27.23 5.82
CA ARG A 806 -26.27 -27.76 4.45
C ARG A 806 -26.28 -26.66 3.39
N LYS A 807 -27.13 -25.64 3.54
CA LYS A 807 -27.13 -24.47 2.64
C LYS A 807 -25.78 -23.73 2.71
N ASN A 808 -25.31 -23.42 3.92
CA ASN A 808 -24.03 -22.75 4.11
C ASN A 808 -22.86 -23.61 3.60
N LEU A 809 -22.91 -24.94 3.81
CA LEU A 809 -21.93 -25.88 3.29
C LEU A 809 -21.91 -25.87 1.75
N ARG A 810 -23.08 -25.80 1.10
CA ARG A 810 -23.20 -25.69 -0.35
C ARG A 810 -22.53 -24.43 -0.88
N ASP A 811 -22.76 -23.28 -0.24
CA ASP A 811 -22.17 -22.01 -0.68
C ASP A 811 -20.65 -22.01 -0.50
N ILE A 812 -20.12 -22.55 0.62
CA ILE A 812 -18.67 -22.73 0.81
C ILE A 812 -18.10 -23.71 -0.24
N ALA A 813 -18.75 -24.86 -0.45
CA ALA A 813 -18.30 -25.86 -1.41
C ALA A 813 -18.28 -25.31 -2.84
N ARG A 814 -19.28 -24.51 -3.22
CA ARG A 814 -19.33 -23.77 -4.49
C ARG A 814 -18.12 -22.85 -4.65
N ILE A 815 -17.78 -22.06 -3.62
CA ILE A 815 -16.66 -21.11 -3.67
C ILE A 815 -15.31 -21.82 -3.78
N VAL A 816 -15.11 -22.87 -2.99
CA VAL A 816 -13.88 -23.68 -3.01
C VAL A 816 -13.72 -24.38 -4.36
N SER A 817 -14.82 -24.92 -4.91
CA SER A 817 -14.81 -25.63 -6.19
C SER A 817 -14.51 -24.72 -7.39
N LEU A 818 -15.19 -23.56 -7.47
CA LEU A 818 -15.13 -22.67 -8.65
C LEU A 818 -13.95 -21.70 -8.60
N GLY A 819 -13.76 -21.03 -7.48
CA GLY A 819 -12.99 -19.79 -7.39
C GLY A 819 -11.66 -19.88 -6.65
N ARG A 820 -11.58 -20.70 -5.59
CA ARG A 820 -10.51 -20.61 -4.57
C ARG A 820 -10.31 -19.16 -4.08
N LEU A 821 -11.42 -18.43 -3.94
CA LEU A 821 -11.47 -17.02 -3.57
C LEU A 821 -11.49 -16.88 -2.04
N PRO A 822 -10.82 -15.89 -1.44
CA PRO A 822 -10.88 -15.65 0.00
C PRO A 822 -12.32 -15.51 0.49
N ILE A 823 -12.65 -16.16 1.62
CA ILE A 823 -14.01 -16.21 2.15
C ILE A 823 -14.07 -15.49 3.49
N LEU A 824 -15.01 -14.56 3.65
CA LEU A 824 -15.28 -13.88 4.93
C LEU A 824 -16.65 -14.31 5.46
N LEU A 825 -16.67 -14.98 6.61
CA LEU A 825 -17.88 -15.42 7.27
C LEU A 825 -18.21 -14.46 8.42
N GLN A 826 -19.34 -13.78 8.32
CA GLN A 826 -19.83 -12.86 9.34
C GLN A 826 -21.12 -13.40 9.96
N GLY A 827 -21.26 -13.33 11.28
CA GLY A 827 -22.46 -13.76 11.98
C GLY A 827 -22.31 -13.64 13.48
N ASP A 828 -23.35 -13.95 14.24
CA ASP A 828 -23.28 -13.91 15.71
C ASP A 828 -22.30 -14.95 16.28
N THR A 829 -21.99 -14.83 17.58
CA THR A 829 -21.12 -15.81 18.23
C THR A 829 -21.79 -17.19 18.26
N SER A 830 -21.00 -18.25 18.17
CA SER A 830 -21.47 -19.64 18.31
C SER A 830 -22.46 -20.16 17.24
N VAL A 831 -22.70 -19.43 16.15
CA VAL A 831 -23.52 -19.90 15.00
C VAL A 831 -22.82 -20.95 14.12
N GLY A 832 -21.59 -21.32 14.45
CA GLY A 832 -20.87 -22.42 13.82
C GLY A 832 -19.94 -22.07 12.64
N LYS A 833 -19.56 -20.78 12.49
CA LYS A 833 -18.65 -20.28 11.43
C LYS A 833 -17.35 -21.10 11.32
N THR A 834 -16.54 -21.08 12.37
CA THR A 834 -15.25 -21.78 12.44
C THR A 834 -15.43 -23.31 12.39
N SER A 835 -16.48 -23.83 13.03
CA SER A 835 -16.74 -25.27 13.06
C SER A 835 -17.13 -25.83 11.69
N LEU A 836 -17.83 -25.07 10.85
CA LEU A 836 -18.21 -25.52 9.51
C LEU A 836 -16.99 -25.64 8.59
N ILE A 837 -16.07 -24.66 8.66
CA ILE A 837 -14.81 -24.69 7.92
C ILE A 837 -13.94 -25.87 8.37
N THR A 838 -13.85 -26.07 9.69
CA THR A 838 -13.09 -27.20 10.27
C THR A 838 -13.67 -28.55 9.84
N TYR A 839 -15.00 -28.66 9.82
CA TYR A 839 -15.71 -29.85 9.36
C TYR A 839 -15.37 -30.18 7.90
N ILE A 840 -15.51 -29.22 6.98
CA ILE A 840 -15.24 -29.46 5.55
C ILE A 840 -13.76 -29.74 5.28
N ALA A 841 -12.84 -29.14 6.04
CA ALA A 841 -11.41 -29.39 5.91
C ALA A 841 -11.06 -30.84 6.29
N LYS A 842 -11.54 -31.32 7.45
CA LYS A 842 -11.35 -32.72 7.89
C LYS A 842 -12.01 -33.72 6.94
N ALA A 843 -13.26 -33.46 6.56
CA ALA A 843 -14.02 -34.32 5.66
C ALA A 843 -13.41 -34.36 4.24
N SER A 844 -12.57 -33.38 3.87
CA SER A 844 -11.85 -33.36 2.59
C SER A 844 -10.39 -33.76 2.69
N GLY A 845 -9.87 -34.09 3.88
CA GLY A 845 -8.45 -34.43 4.09
C GLY A 845 -7.49 -33.24 3.91
N ASN A 846 -7.99 -32.00 3.97
CA ASN A 846 -7.17 -30.79 3.82
C ASN A 846 -6.61 -30.36 5.18
N TYR A 847 -5.30 -30.12 5.24
CA TYR A 847 -4.66 -29.58 6.44
C TYR A 847 -5.12 -28.13 6.65
N CYS A 848 -5.64 -27.83 7.84
CA CYS A 848 -6.23 -26.56 8.17
C CYS A 848 -5.62 -26.00 9.45
N VAL A 849 -5.07 -24.79 9.37
CA VAL A 849 -4.51 -24.06 10.51
C VAL A 849 -5.44 -22.92 10.88
N ARG A 850 -5.52 -22.60 12.17
CA ARG A 850 -6.30 -21.48 12.69
C ARG A 850 -5.38 -20.49 13.38
N ILE A 851 -5.56 -19.21 13.09
CA ILE A 851 -4.98 -18.09 13.83
C ILE A 851 -6.12 -17.31 14.45
N ASN A 852 -5.97 -16.95 15.72
CA ASN A 852 -7.00 -16.21 16.47
C ASN A 852 -6.52 -14.77 16.68
N ASN A 853 -7.18 -13.81 16.05
CA ASN A 853 -6.75 -12.41 16.14
C ASN A 853 -7.26 -11.74 17.42
N HIS A 854 -6.45 -10.82 17.92
CA HIS A 854 -6.74 -9.96 19.05
C HIS A 854 -6.13 -8.57 18.78
N GLU A 855 -6.39 -7.60 19.66
CA GLU A 855 -5.95 -6.20 19.47
C GLU A 855 -4.41 -6.03 19.47
N HIS A 856 -3.67 -7.03 19.93
CA HIS A 856 -2.21 -7.02 19.99
C HIS A 856 -1.57 -8.07 19.07
N THR A 857 -2.33 -8.67 18.15
CA THR A 857 -1.75 -9.56 17.12
C THR A 857 -0.70 -8.82 16.33
N ASP A 858 0.50 -9.38 16.26
CA ASP A 858 1.63 -8.80 15.53
C ASP A 858 1.79 -9.46 14.15
N LEU A 859 2.31 -8.70 13.18
CA LEU A 859 2.58 -9.16 11.82
C LEU A 859 3.55 -10.35 11.79
N GLN A 860 4.46 -10.43 12.78
CA GLN A 860 5.41 -11.53 12.92
C GLN A 860 4.74 -12.90 13.09
N GLU A 861 3.54 -12.97 13.66
CA GLU A 861 2.79 -14.24 13.78
C GLU A 861 2.37 -14.78 12.41
N TYR A 862 2.08 -13.88 11.46
CA TYR A 862 1.69 -14.23 10.10
C TYR A 862 2.90 -14.51 9.21
N ILE A 863 3.85 -13.57 9.17
CA ILE A 863 4.96 -13.59 8.21
C ILE A 863 6.13 -14.43 8.73
N GLY A 864 6.43 -14.31 10.02
CA GLY A 864 7.57 -14.95 10.66
C GLY A 864 8.48 -13.94 11.35
N SER A 865 9.44 -14.48 12.09
CA SER A 865 10.45 -13.70 12.78
C SER A 865 11.77 -14.46 12.82
N TYR A 866 12.84 -13.76 13.12
CA TYR A 866 14.12 -14.40 13.37
C TYR A 866 14.11 -15.08 14.74
N ALA A 867 14.34 -16.39 14.75
CA ALA A 867 14.42 -17.22 15.94
C ALA A 867 15.74 -18.01 15.95
N THR A 868 16.18 -18.44 17.13
CA THR A 868 17.36 -19.29 17.25
C THR A 868 17.00 -20.75 16.93
N ASP A 869 17.81 -21.40 16.09
CA ASP A 869 17.69 -22.83 15.83
C ASP A 869 18.31 -23.67 16.96
N SER A 870 18.22 -25.00 16.87
CA SER A 870 18.82 -25.93 17.83
C SER A 870 20.35 -25.85 17.92
N SER A 871 21.01 -25.23 16.94
CA SER A 871 22.45 -24.96 16.93
C SER A 871 22.80 -23.59 17.51
N GLY A 872 21.78 -22.78 17.88
CA GLY A 872 21.92 -21.42 18.39
C GLY A 872 22.13 -20.35 17.32
N ASN A 873 21.92 -20.68 16.04
CA ASN A 873 22.01 -19.73 14.92
C ASN A 873 20.68 -19.01 14.74
N LEU A 874 20.73 -17.71 14.41
CA LEU A 874 19.53 -16.90 14.15
C LEU A 874 19.04 -17.16 12.72
N VAL A 875 17.92 -17.87 12.58
CA VAL A 875 17.31 -18.23 11.29
C VAL A 875 15.92 -17.59 11.20
N PHE A 876 15.55 -17.10 10.01
CA PHE A 876 14.20 -16.62 9.78
C PHE A 876 13.23 -17.81 9.80
N LYS A 877 12.40 -17.88 10.85
CA LYS A 877 11.36 -18.89 10.97
C LYS A 877 10.08 -18.33 10.35
N GLU A 878 9.65 -18.93 9.25
CA GLU A 878 8.42 -18.54 8.56
C GLU A 878 7.21 -18.64 9.50
N GLY A 879 6.34 -17.64 9.43
CA GLY A 879 5.10 -17.59 10.17
C GLY A 879 4.02 -18.47 9.54
N VAL A 880 2.89 -18.59 10.25
CA VAL A 880 1.84 -19.56 9.91
C VAL A 880 1.22 -19.29 8.53
N LEU A 881 1.09 -18.01 8.15
CA LEU A 881 0.54 -17.64 6.84
C LEU A 881 1.50 -18.03 5.71
N VAL A 882 2.79 -17.75 5.87
CA VAL A 882 3.81 -18.08 4.85
C VAL A 882 3.92 -19.59 4.66
N GLU A 883 3.98 -20.35 5.76
CA GLU A 883 4.02 -21.81 5.70
C GLU A 883 2.78 -22.37 4.97
N ALA A 884 1.59 -21.87 5.33
CA ALA A 884 0.35 -22.28 4.70
C ALA A 884 0.32 -21.95 3.19
N MET A 885 0.81 -20.77 2.81
CA MET A 885 0.92 -20.37 1.40
C MET A 885 1.85 -21.28 0.62
N ARG A 886 3.02 -21.66 1.17
CA ARG A 886 3.97 -22.56 0.48
C ARG A 886 3.48 -24.00 0.37
N LYS A 887 2.88 -24.52 1.45
CA LYS A 887 2.46 -25.93 1.53
C LYS A 887 1.05 -26.19 0.98
N GLY A 888 0.31 -25.14 0.64
CA GLY A 888 -1.05 -25.23 0.12
C GLY A 888 -2.09 -25.59 1.20
N TYR A 889 -1.85 -25.17 2.44
CA TYR A 889 -2.74 -25.42 3.55
C TYR A 889 -3.96 -24.49 3.54
N TRP A 890 -5.01 -24.88 4.24
CA TRP A 890 -6.13 -24.01 4.53
C TRP A 890 -5.82 -23.21 5.78
N ILE A 891 -6.19 -21.94 5.79
CA ILE A 891 -5.98 -21.05 6.94
C ILE A 891 -7.29 -20.39 7.35
N ILE A 892 -7.56 -20.36 8.65
CA ILE A 892 -8.69 -19.66 9.26
C ILE A 892 -8.14 -18.49 10.08
N LEU A 893 -8.49 -17.27 9.69
CA LEU A 893 -8.23 -16.04 10.44
C LEU A 893 -9.47 -15.71 11.27
N ASP A 894 -9.47 -16.08 12.55
CA ASP A 894 -10.59 -15.87 13.46
C ASP A 894 -10.55 -14.47 14.08
N GLU A 895 -11.74 -13.93 14.39
CA GLU A 895 -11.96 -12.57 14.89
C GLU A 895 -11.18 -11.49 14.11
N LEU A 896 -11.22 -11.55 12.76
CA LEU A 896 -10.40 -10.69 11.90
C LEU A 896 -10.55 -9.19 12.18
N ASN A 897 -11.72 -8.73 12.65
CA ASN A 897 -11.97 -7.33 12.99
C ASN A 897 -11.39 -6.85 14.33
N LEU A 898 -10.74 -7.73 15.09
CA LEU A 898 -9.90 -7.34 16.24
C LEU A 898 -8.45 -7.09 15.83
N ALA A 899 -8.02 -7.62 14.68
CA ALA A 899 -6.65 -7.45 14.22
C ALA A 899 -6.33 -5.95 14.01
N PRO A 900 -5.10 -5.52 14.30
CA PRO A 900 -4.69 -4.16 14.01
C PRO A 900 -4.56 -3.91 12.50
N SER A 901 -4.59 -2.63 12.10
CA SER A 901 -4.73 -2.24 10.69
C SER A 901 -3.55 -2.70 9.82
N ASP A 902 -2.35 -2.69 10.36
CA ASP A 902 -1.10 -3.17 9.73
C ASP A 902 -1.15 -4.66 9.36
N VAL A 903 -1.64 -5.51 10.25
CA VAL A 903 -1.86 -6.95 10.00
C VAL A 903 -2.87 -7.15 8.87
N LEU A 904 -3.97 -6.38 8.87
CA LEU A 904 -4.97 -6.43 7.81
C LEU A 904 -4.39 -5.97 6.47
N GLU A 905 -3.58 -4.91 6.46
CA GLU A 905 -2.98 -4.37 5.25
C GLU A 905 -1.98 -5.34 4.60
N ALA A 906 -1.22 -6.08 5.40
CA ALA A 906 -0.30 -7.11 4.89
C ALA A 906 -1.02 -8.23 4.11
N LEU A 907 -2.30 -8.49 4.42
CA LEU A 907 -3.10 -9.49 3.71
C LEU A 907 -3.56 -9.02 2.32
N ASN A 908 -3.52 -7.72 2.00
CA ASN A 908 -4.12 -7.17 0.78
C ASN A 908 -3.71 -7.91 -0.49
N ARG A 909 -2.41 -8.15 -0.69
CA ARG A 909 -1.89 -8.84 -1.88
C ARG A 909 -2.18 -10.34 -1.89
N VAL A 910 -2.28 -10.96 -0.72
CA VAL A 910 -2.67 -12.38 -0.57
C VAL A 910 -4.13 -12.57 -0.99
N LEU A 911 -4.97 -11.57 -0.72
CA LEU A 911 -6.40 -11.56 -1.04
C LEU A 911 -6.71 -11.15 -2.49
N ASP A 912 -5.76 -10.54 -3.19
CA ASP A 912 -5.87 -10.20 -4.61
C ASP A 912 -5.58 -11.43 -5.51
N ASP A 913 -5.89 -11.32 -6.80
CA ASP A 913 -5.84 -12.45 -7.75
C ASP A 913 -4.41 -13.00 -7.98
N ASN A 914 -3.38 -12.20 -7.69
CA ASN A 914 -1.97 -12.61 -7.78
C ASN A 914 -1.58 -13.61 -6.68
N ARG A 915 -2.22 -13.53 -5.50
CA ARG A 915 -1.98 -14.38 -4.31
C ARG A 915 -0.51 -14.44 -3.91
N GLU A 916 0.09 -13.27 -3.72
CA GLU A 916 1.52 -13.11 -3.43
C GLU A 916 1.73 -12.34 -2.12
N LEU A 917 2.79 -12.68 -1.40
CA LEU A 917 3.23 -12.00 -0.19
C LEU A 917 4.72 -11.68 -0.32
N PHE A 918 5.09 -10.42 -0.13
CA PHE A 918 6.50 -10.02 -0.06
C PHE A 918 6.96 -10.10 1.39
N ILE A 919 8.09 -10.78 1.63
CA ILE A 919 8.72 -10.90 2.95
C ILE A 919 9.93 -9.96 2.97
N PRO A 920 9.87 -8.81 3.66
CA PRO A 920 10.95 -7.83 3.65
C PRO A 920 12.27 -8.36 4.22
N GLU A 921 12.22 -9.25 5.20
CA GLU A 921 13.37 -9.84 5.89
C GLU A 921 14.21 -10.72 4.97
N THR A 922 13.56 -11.47 4.07
CA THR A 922 14.21 -12.37 3.11
C THR A 922 14.31 -11.78 1.70
N GLN A 923 13.63 -10.65 1.44
CA GLN A 923 13.48 -10.02 0.12
C GLN A 923 12.90 -10.99 -0.94
N GLN A 924 12.03 -11.90 -0.52
CA GLN A 924 11.39 -12.89 -1.40
C GLN A 924 9.89 -12.62 -1.53
N VAL A 925 9.38 -12.82 -2.74
CA VAL A 925 7.94 -12.90 -2.99
C VAL A 925 7.52 -14.35 -2.93
N VAL A 926 6.65 -14.68 -1.98
CA VAL A 926 6.03 -16.01 -1.84
C VAL A 926 4.72 -16.00 -2.60
N LYS A 927 4.60 -16.87 -3.60
CA LYS A 927 3.34 -17.10 -4.32
C LYS A 927 2.59 -18.26 -3.68
N ALA A 928 1.30 -18.07 -3.43
CA ALA A 928 0.48 -19.10 -2.80
C ALA A 928 0.35 -20.33 -3.71
N ASP A 929 0.52 -21.52 -3.12
CA ASP A 929 0.26 -22.79 -3.77
C ASP A 929 -1.20 -22.83 -4.27
N PRO A 930 -1.47 -23.48 -5.43
CA PRO A 930 -2.82 -23.56 -5.95
C PRO A 930 -3.85 -24.06 -4.93
N ASN A 931 -3.52 -24.99 -4.04
CA ASN A 931 -4.44 -25.58 -3.07
C ASN A 931 -4.63 -24.74 -1.79
N PHE A 932 -3.82 -23.69 -1.58
CA PHE A 932 -3.98 -22.75 -0.48
C PHE A 932 -5.40 -22.17 -0.49
N MET A 933 -6.01 -22.02 0.69
CA MET A 933 -7.35 -21.45 0.83
C MET A 933 -7.44 -20.61 2.11
N LEU A 934 -7.94 -19.38 1.98
CA LEU A 934 -8.05 -18.44 3.10
C LEU A 934 -9.52 -18.25 3.49
N PHE A 935 -9.80 -18.51 4.76
CA PHE A 935 -11.07 -18.24 5.41
C PHE A 935 -10.85 -17.21 6.51
N ALA A 936 -11.75 -16.26 6.63
CA ALA A 936 -11.79 -15.30 7.70
C ALA A 936 -13.15 -15.40 8.39
N THR A 937 -13.15 -15.31 9.71
CA THR A 937 -14.37 -15.29 10.52
C THR A 937 -14.39 -14.03 11.37
N GLN A 938 -15.54 -13.39 11.45
CA GLN A 938 -15.74 -12.24 12.32
C GLN A 938 -17.16 -12.19 12.85
N ASN A 939 -17.35 -11.42 13.91
CA ASN A 939 -18.67 -11.07 14.40
C ASN A 939 -19.03 -9.65 13.96
N PRO A 940 -20.32 -9.33 13.77
CA PRO A 940 -20.75 -8.00 13.36
C PRO A 940 -20.27 -6.92 14.35
N PRO A 941 -19.80 -5.75 13.84
CA PRO A 941 -19.37 -4.63 14.67
C PRO A 941 -20.55 -4.00 15.42
N GLY A 942 -20.28 -3.32 16.54
CA GLY A 942 -21.28 -2.59 17.35
C GLY A 942 -22.01 -3.44 18.39
N LEU A 943 -22.34 -4.71 18.10
CA LEU A 943 -23.00 -5.61 19.05
C LEU A 943 -22.07 -6.13 20.17
N TYR A 944 -20.77 -5.99 19.96
CA TYR A 944 -19.73 -6.52 20.84
C TYR A 944 -18.56 -5.54 20.90
N GLY A 945 -17.99 -5.35 22.10
CA GLY A 945 -16.90 -4.41 22.34
C GLY A 945 -15.61 -4.77 21.60
N GLY A 946 -14.80 -3.75 21.28
CA GLY A 946 -13.47 -3.89 20.65
C GLY A 946 -13.46 -4.20 19.15
N ARG A 947 -14.60 -4.56 18.54
CA ARG A 947 -14.69 -4.97 17.14
C ARG A 947 -14.78 -3.77 16.19
N LYS A 948 -13.76 -3.61 15.34
CA LYS A 948 -13.66 -2.51 14.39
C LYS A 948 -14.49 -2.78 13.13
N MET A 949 -14.93 -1.73 12.46
CA MET A 949 -15.50 -1.86 11.11
C MET A 949 -14.34 -2.01 10.11
N LEU A 950 -14.33 -3.10 9.36
CA LEU A 950 -13.38 -3.28 8.25
C LEU A 950 -13.67 -2.29 7.12
N SER A 951 -12.62 -1.74 6.52
CA SER A 951 -12.72 -0.83 5.37
C SER A 951 -13.47 -1.49 4.21
N ARG A 952 -14.18 -0.70 3.41
CA ARG A 952 -14.99 -1.24 2.30
C ARG A 952 -14.09 -1.87 1.24
N ALA A 953 -12.94 -1.26 0.97
CA ALA A 953 -11.93 -1.79 0.04
C ALA A 953 -11.42 -3.18 0.47
N PHE A 954 -11.13 -3.37 1.76
CA PHE A 954 -10.64 -4.64 2.29
C PHE A 954 -11.71 -5.74 2.21
N ARG A 955 -12.94 -5.42 2.65
CA ARG A 955 -14.11 -6.32 2.55
C ARG A 955 -14.40 -6.77 1.13
N ASN A 956 -14.34 -5.85 0.16
CA ASN A 956 -14.50 -6.17 -1.27
C ASN A 956 -13.48 -7.21 -1.79
N ARG A 957 -12.36 -7.48 -1.10
CA ARG A 957 -11.41 -8.53 -1.48
C ARG A 957 -11.88 -9.95 -1.11
N PHE A 958 -12.90 -10.08 -0.27
CA PHE A 958 -13.51 -11.36 0.12
C PHE A 958 -14.80 -11.66 -0.66
N VAL A 959 -15.20 -12.94 -0.67
CA VAL A 959 -16.58 -13.36 -0.85
C VAL A 959 -17.21 -13.42 0.54
N GLU A 960 -18.15 -12.52 0.81
CA GLU A 960 -18.81 -12.42 2.12
C GLU A 960 -19.98 -13.41 2.22
N LEU A 961 -20.05 -14.16 3.32
CA LEU A 961 -21.19 -14.99 3.71
C LEU A 961 -21.71 -14.54 5.07
N HIS A 962 -23.02 -14.32 5.15
CA HIS A 962 -23.69 -14.05 6.41
C HIS A 962 -24.31 -15.30 7.02
N PHE A 963 -23.96 -15.58 8.27
CA PHE A 963 -24.47 -16.67 9.07
C PHE A 963 -25.51 -16.12 10.03
N ASP A 964 -26.77 -16.37 9.68
CA ASP A 964 -27.90 -16.05 10.53
C ASP A 964 -27.94 -16.93 11.80
N GLU A 965 -28.77 -16.52 12.77
CA GLU A 965 -29.13 -17.37 13.89
C GLU A 965 -29.73 -18.72 13.43
N ILE A 966 -29.30 -19.79 14.10
CA ILE A 966 -29.79 -21.15 13.85
C ILE A 966 -31.27 -21.21 14.27
N PRO A 967 -32.19 -21.66 13.39
CA PRO A 967 -33.60 -21.78 13.74
C PRO A 967 -33.85 -22.69 14.95
N ARG A 968 -34.83 -22.35 15.79
CA ARG A 968 -35.15 -23.12 17.03
C ARG A 968 -35.36 -24.63 16.78
N LYS A 969 -36.08 -24.99 15.71
CA LYS A 969 -36.29 -26.39 15.32
C LYS A 969 -35.00 -27.13 14.97
N GLU A 970 -34.05 -26.41 14.37
CA GLU A 970 -32.72 -26.97 14.06
C GLU A 970 -31.90 -27.12 15.34
N LEU A 971 -31.98 -26.18 16.29
CA LEU A 971 -31.36 -26.32 17.62
C LEU A 971 -31.91 -27.52 18.39
N GLU A 972 -33.22 -27.77 18.35
CA GLU A 972 -33.84 -28.98 18.94
C GLU A 972 -33.22 -30.25 18.35
N THR A 973 -33.04 -30.28 17.03
CA THR A 973 -32.43 -31.42 16.31
C THR A 973 -30.98 -31.62 16.73
N ILE A 974 -30.20 -30.53 16.82
CA ILE A 974 -28.79 -30.58 17.24
C ILE A 974 -28.66 -31.07 18.68
N LEU A 975 -29.45 -30.55 19.63
CA LEU A 975 -29.39 -30.99 21.02
C LEU A 975 -29.77 -32.47 21.18
N ASN A 976 -30.79 -32.91 20.44
CA ASN A 976 -31.22 -34.29 20.47
C ASN A 976 -30.15 -35.25 19.93
N GLN A 977 -29.57 -34.93 18.76
CA GLN A 977 -28.62 -35.84 18.11
C GLN A 977 -27.21 -35.75 18.71
N ARG A 978 -26.72 -34.55 19.03
CA ARG A 978 -25.34 -34.35 19.52
C ARG A 978 -25.21 -34.61 21.02
N CYS A 979 -26.16 -34.10 21.79
CA CYS A 979 -26.16 -34.17 23.25
C CYS A 979 -27.03 -35.33 23.79
N HIS A 980 -27.72 -36.08 22.94
CA HIS A 980 -28.65 -37.16 23.34
C HIS A 980 -29.73 -36.71 24.33
N VAL A 981 -30.11 -35.43 24.27
CA VAL A 981 -31.17 -34.88 25.13
C VAL A 981 -32.52 -35.17 24.50
N PRO A 982 -33.46 -35.84 25.19
CA PRO A 982 -34.80 -36.11 24.66
C PRO A 982 -35.54 -34.86 24.15
N PRO A 983 -36.36 -34.97 23.08
CA PRO A 983 -37.06 -33.83 22.47
C PRO A 983 -37.95 -33.01 23.43
N THR A 984 -38.42 -33.62 24.52
CA THR A 984 -39.20 -32.94 25.57
C THR A 984 -38.33 -31.96 26.36
N TYR A 985 -37.12 -32.36 26.73
CA TYR A 985 -36.18 -31.54 27.49
C TYR A 985 -35.48 -30.49 26.62
N THR A 986 -35.18 -30.79 25.34
CA THR A 986 -34.60 -29.80 24.42
C THR A 986 -35.51 -28.58 24.25
N LYS A 987 -36.83 -28.80 24.13
CA LYS A 987 -37.82 -27.71 24.07
C LYS A 987 -37.82 -26.84 25.32
N LYS A 988 -37.73 -27.44 26.51
CA LYS A 988 -37.63 -26.70 27.78
C LYS A 988 -36.35 -25.85 27.82
N MET A 989 -35.21 -26.42 27.47
CA MET A 989 -33.92 -25.71 27.45
C MET A 989 -33.93 -24.53 26.47
N ILE A 990 -34.48 -24.72 25.27
CA ILE A 990 -34.58 -23.66 24.25
C ILE A 990 -35.59 -22.57 24.68
N ALA A 991 -36.66 -22.94 25.39
CA ALA A 991 -37.60 -21.96 25.95
C ALA A 991 -36.95 -21.09 27.03
N VAL A 992 -36.16 -21.69 27.94
CA VAL A 992 -35.32 -20.98 28.91
C VAL A 992 -34.38 -20.01 28.19
N MET A 993 -33.66 -20.49 27.17
CA MET A 993 -32.74 -19.66 26.39
C MET A 993 -33.45 -18.45 25.77
N ALA A 994 -34.60 -18.69 25.12
CA ALA A 994 -35.35 -17.65 24.43
C ALA A 994 -35.89 -16.57 25.39
N ASP A 995 -36.40 -16.95 26.56
CA ASP A 995 -36.90 -16.02 27.57
C ASP A 995 -35.76 -15.18 28.16
N LEU A 996 -34.61 -15.81 28.49
CA LEU A 996 -33.41 -15.11 28.95
C LEU A 996 -32.89 -14.09 27.92
N GLN A 997 -32.80 -14.47 26.65
CA GLN A 997 -32.38 -13.55 25.58
C GLN A 997 -33.35 -12.36 25.41
N VAL A 998 -34.67 -12.58 25.56
CA VAL A 998 -35.67 -11.50 25.50
C VAL A 998 -35.54 -10.55 26.69
N ARG A 999 -35.41 -11.08 27.91
CA ARG A 999 -35.25 -10.26 29.12
C ARG A 999 -34.01 -9.37 29.06
N ARG A 1000 -32.90 -9.85 28.46
CA ARG A 1000 -31.69 -9.03 28.29
C ARG A 1000 -31.88 -7.85 27.35
N ARG A 1001 -32.66 -8.01 26.28
CA ARG A 1001 -32.93 -6.92 25.31
C ARG A 1001 -33.70 -5.75 25.92
N GLY A 1002 -34.42 -5.97 27.03
CA GLY A 1002 -35.15 -4.93 27.75
C GLY A 1002 -34.33 -4.13 28.78
N SER A 1003 -33.12 -4.58 29.13
CA SER A 1003 -32.27 -3.93 30.15
C SER A 1003 -31.16 -3.11 29.48
N ALA A 1004 -31.28 -1.78 29.51
CA ALA A 1004 -30.39 -0.84 28.81
C ALA A 1004 -28.91 -0.82 29.29
N ALA A 1005 -28.54 -1.57 30.33
CA ALA A 1005 -27.28 -1.39 31.07
C ALA A 1005 -26.07 -2.19 30.54
N VAL A 1006 -26.23 -3.16 29.64
CA VAL A 1006 -25.10 -3.95 29.11
C VAL A 1006 -25.28 -4.21 27.61
N GLN A 1007 -24.37 -3.67 26.79
CA GLN A 1007 -24.33 -3.89 25.34
C GLN A 1007 -23.93 -5.34 25.02
N GLY A 1008 -24.92 -6.22 24.83
CA GLY A 1008 -24.71 -7.58 24.35
C GLY A 1008 -26.02 -8.39 24.27
N LYS A 1009 -26.34 -8.92 23.08
CA LYS A 1009 -27.59 -9.65 22.76
C LYS A 1009 -27.74 -11.00 23.49
N ASP A 1010 -26.62 -11.61 23.91
CA ASP A 1010 -26.53 -12.97 24.51
C ASP A 1010 -26.09 -12.98 25.99
N GLY A 1011 -26.21 -11.85 26.70
CA GLY A 1011 -25.59 -11.68 28.03
C GLY A 1011 -25.94 -12.70 29.12
N PHE A 1012 -27.12 -13.35 29.05
CA PHE A 1012 -27.50 -14.40 30.01
C PHE A 1012 -27.12 -15.81 29.55
N ILE A 1013 -27.16 -16.08 28.24
CA ILE A 1013 -26.97 -17.43 27.70
C ILE A 1013 -26.54 -17.35 26.22
N THR A 1014 -25.47 -18.04 25.87
CA THR A 1014 -25.03 -18.24 24.49
C THR A 1014 -25.37 -19.66 24.00
N LEU A 1015 -25.36 -19.90 22.68
CA LEU A 1015 -25.50 -21.27 22.15
C LEU A 1015 -24.41 -22.22 22.68
N ARG A 1016 -23.20 -21.72 22.97
CA ARG A 1016 -22.13 -22.50 23.58
C ARG A 1016 -22.52 -22.97 24.98
N ASP A 1017 -23.18 -22.12 25.76
CA ASP A 1017 -23.68 -22.47 27.10
C ASP A 1017 -24.83 -23.48 27.02
N LEU A 1018 -25.74 -23.30 26.05
CA LEU A 1018 -26.81 -24.26 25.77
C LEU A 1018 -26.25 -25.66 25.45
N PHE A 1019 -25.20 -25.75 24.62
CA PHE A 1019 -24.56 -27.03 24.31
C PHE A 1019 -23.75 -27.59 25.49
N ARG A 1020 -23.15 -26.74 26.34
CA ARG A 1020 -22.53 -27.19 27.60
C ARG A 1020 -23.58 -27.80 28.52
N TRP A 1021 -24.73 -27.15 28.67
CA TRP A 1021 -25.86 -27.64 29.45
C TRP A 1021 -26.37 -28.99 28.92
N GLY A 1022 -26.54 -29.12 27.61
CA GLY A 1022 -26.92 -30.39 26.98
C GLY A 1022 -25.86 -31.48 27.15
N ASN A 1023 -24.56 -31.15 27.09
CA ASN A 1023 -23.50 -32.14 27.32
C ASN A 1023 -23.45 -32.63 28.76
N ARG A 1024 -23.73 -31.79 29.76
CA ARG A 1024 -23.80 -32.25 31.16
C ARG A 1024 -24.86 -33.32 31.35
N TYR A 1025 -26.02 -33.17 30.71
CA TYR A 1025 -27.06 -34.21 30.65
C TYR A 1025 -26.52 -35.53 30.06
N LYS A 1026 -25.77 -35.46 28.96
CA LYS A 1026 -25.15 -36.65 28.32
C LYS A 1026 -24.22 -37.40 29.27
N HIS A 1027 -23.38 -36.69 30.01
CA HIS A 1027 -22.40 -37.30 30.92
C HIS A 1027 -23.05 -37.89 32.17
N ALA A 1028 -24.05 -37.20 32.74
CA ALA A 1028 -24.83 -37.68 33.88
C ALA A 1028 -25.51 -39.03 33.61
N SER A 1029 -25.91 -39.29 32.36
CA SER A 1029 -26.57 -40.55 31.98
C SER A 1029 -25.70 -41.80 32.15
N LYS A 1030 -24.36 -41.69 32.16
CA LYS A 1030 -23.48 -42.88 32.24
C LYS A 1030 -23.09 -43.28 33.67
N GLU A 1031 -23.08 -42.35 34.61
CA GLU A 1031 -22.61 -42.59 35.99
C GLU A 1031 -23.76 -42.78 36.99
N ILE A 1032 -24.94 -42.24 36.70
CA ILE A 1032 -26.06 -42.17 37.67
C ILE A 1032 -27.04 -43.36 37.53
N LEU A 1033 -26.99 -44.11 36.43
CA LEU A 1033 -27.87 -45.28 36.19
C LEU A 1033 -27.47 -46.54 36.98
N THR A 1034 -26.49 -46.47 37.87
CA THR A 1034 -26.02 -47.64 38.66
C THR A 1034 -26.88 -47.97 39.88
N GLU A 1035 -27.87 -47.14 40.25
CA GLU A 1035 -28.77 -47.40 41.38
C GLU A 1035 -30.24 -47.49 40.93
N GLU A 1036 -30.97 -48.49 41.44
CA GLU A 1036 -32.37 -48.83 41.09
C GLU A 1036 -33.44 -47.79 41.51
N LYS A 1037 -33.10 -46.49 41.61
CA LYS A 1037 -34.02 -45.41 41.99
C LYS A 1037 -34.42 -44.54 40.80
N PHE A 1038 -35.67 -44.09 40.82
CA PHE A 1038 -36.21 -43.11 39.87
C PHE A 1038 -35.46 -41.77 40.03
N TYR A 1039 -34.73 -41.36 38.99
CA TYR A 1039 -33.95 -40.12 38.99
C TYR A 1039 -34.76 -38.95 38.43
N ASP A 1040 -34.85 -37.84 39.17
CA ASP A 1040 -35.56 -36.62 38.73
C ASP A 1040 -34.70 -35.82 37.72
N TRP A 1041 -34.83 -36.20 36.45
CA TRP A 1041 -34.16 -35.53 35.34
C TRP A 1041 -34.56 -34.06 35.15
N ASP A 1042 -35.76 -33.66 35.58
CA ASP A 1042 -36.20 -32.26 35.51
C ASP A 1042 -35.45 -31.43 36.57
N GLN A 1043 -35.27 -31.96 37.78
CA GLN A 1043 -34.48 -31.31 38.82
C GLN A 1043 -33.00 -31.20 38.41
N HIS A 1044 -32.42 -32.31 37.93
CA HIS A 1044 -31.04 -32.31 37.44
C HIS A 1044 -30.81 -31.29 36.32
N LEU A 1045 -31.74 -31.20 35.37
CA LEU A 1045 -31.64 -30.23 34.28
C LEU A 1045 -31.72 -28.79 34.79
N ALA A 1046 -32.60 -28.49 35.75
CA ALA A 1046 -32.72 -27.16 36.37
C ALA A 1046 -31.43 -26.76 37.10
N ASP A 1047 -30.88 -27.66 37.91
CA ASP A 1047 -29.69 -27.44 38.72
C ASP A 1047 -28.43 -27.24 37.86
N GLU A 1048 -28.20 -28.13 36.88
CA GLU A 1048 -27.06 -28.00 35.96
C GLU A 1048 -27.16 -26.75 35.08
N GLY A 1049 -28.38 -26.40 34.67
CA GLY A 1049 -28.64 -25.17 33.92
C GLY A 1049 -28.31 -23.94 34.75
N TYR A 1050 -28.74 -23.91 36.00
CA TYR A 1050 -28.44 -22.83 36.92
C TYR A 1050 -26.94 -22.70 37.17
N LEU A 1051 -26.21 -23.79 37.43
CA LEU A 1051 -24.77 -23.75 37.67
C LEU A 1051 -24.00 -23.12 36.50
N ILE A 1052 -24.38 -23.42 35.26
CA ILE A 1052 -23.73 -22.86 34.07
C ILE A 1052 -24.06 -21.37 33.92
N LEU A 1053 -25.32 -20.99 34.11
CA LEU A 1053 -25.81 -19.65 33.81
C LEU A 1053 -25.53 -18.66 34.95
N ALA A 1054 -25.83 -19.04 36.19
CA ALA A 1054 -25.62 -18.20 37.37
C ALA A 1054 -24.13 -17.98 37.69
N GLY A 1055 -23.26 -18.94 37.31
CA GLY A 1055 -21.80 -18.82 37.45
C GLY A 1055 -21.18 -17.73 36.57
N LYS A 1056 -21.87 -17.25 35.52
CA LYS A 1056 -21.36 -16.20 34.62
C LYS A 1056 -21.73 -14.79 35.06
N VAL A 1057 -22.87 -14.65 35.75
CA VAL A 1057 -23.39 -13.35 36.17
C VAL A 1057 -22.79 -12.96 37.53
N ARG A 1058 -22.34 -11.70 37.61
CA ARG A 1058 -21.72 -11.14 38.82
C ARG A 1058 -22.76 -10.53 39.75
N GLN A 1059 -23.88 -10.03 39.22
CA GLN A 1059 -24.92 -9.38 40.01
C GLN A 1059 -25.91 -10.40 40.56
N THR A 1060 -26.34 -10.21 41.80
CA THR A 1060 -27.33 -11.06 42.47
C THR A 1060 -28.69 -10.99 41.78
N ASP A 1061 -29.08 -9.81 41.29
CA ASP A 1061 -30.36 -9.61 40.60
C ASP A 1061 -30.44 -10.40 39.29
N GLU A 1062 -29.32 -10.49 38.57
CA GLU A 1062 -29.19 -11.30 37.36
C GLU A 1062 -29.32 -12.80 37.65
N ARG A 1063 -28.85 -13.27 38.82
CA ARG A 1063 -29.03 -14.66 39.26
C ARG A 1063 -30.49 -14.96 39.57
N SER A 1064 -31.17 -14.06 40.28
CA SER A 1064 -32.60 -14.19 40.57
C SER A 1064 -33.44 -14.27 39.30
N ILE A 1065 -33.09 -13.51 38.26
CA ILE A 1065 -33.75 -13.59 36.95
C ILE A 1065 -33.54 -14.98 36.31
N ILE A 1066 -32.34 -15.54 36.39
CA ILE A 1066 -32.05 -16.88 35.86
C ILE A 1066 -32.85 -17.94 36.60
N GLU A 1067 -32.93 -17.87 37.94
CA GLU A 1067 -33.75 -18.78 38.77
C GLU A 1067 -35.21 -18.72 38.33
N GLU A 1068 -35.80 -17.53 38.29
CA GLU A 1068 -37.21 -17.33 37.92
C GLU A 1068 -37.53 -17.93 36.54
N VAL A 1069 -36.65 -17.75 35.55
CA VAL A 1069 -36.86 -18.27 34.19
C VAL A 1069 -36.71 -19.79 34.13
N ILE A 1070 -35.73 -20.36 34.84
CA ILE A 1070 -35.56 -21.82 34.94
C ILE A 1070 -36.78 -22.44 35.61
N GLU A 1071 -37.22 -21.89 36.74
CA GLU A 1071 -38.41 -22.35 37.47
C GLU A 1071 -39.65 -22.30 36.60
N LYS A 1072 -39.84 -21.22 35.85
CA LYS A 1072 -40.99 -21.02 34.95
C LYS A 1072 -41.10 -22.09 33.87
N HIS A 1073 -39.99 -22.45 33.21
CA HIS A 1073 -40.02 -23.37 32.04
C HIS A 1073 -39.74 -24.84 32.39
N ILE A 1074 -38.93 -25.12 33.42
CA ILE A 1074 -38.62 -26.49 33.85
C ILE A 1074 -39.58 -26.98 34.94
N LYS A 1075 -40.26 -26.07 35.66
CA LYS A 1075 -41.21 -26.37 36.75
C LYS A 1075 -40.58 -27.01 37.99
N ARG A 1076 -39.31 -26.69 38.24
CA ARG A 1076 -38.53 -27.14 39.41
C ARG A 1076 -37.80 -25.96 40.02
N LYS A 1077 -37.76 -25.90 41.36
CA LYS A 1077 -36.99 -24.89 42.11
C LYS A 1077 -35.51 -25.24 42.11
N VAL A 1078 -34.67 -24.24 41.98
CA VAL A 1078 -33.21 -24.42 42.02
C VAL A 1078 -32.75 -24.45 43.48
N TYR A 1079 -32.00 -25.47 43.89
CA TYR A 1079 -31.51 -25.59 45.27
C TYR A 1079 -30.11 -25.00 45.45
N SER A 1080 -29.99 -23.67 45.55
CA SER A 1080 -28.70 -22.97 45.68
C SER A 1080 -27.83 -23.39 46.89
N GLY A 1081 -28.43 -23.98 47.94
CA GLY A 1081 -27.76 -24.32 49.21
C GLY A 1081 -27.02 -25.67 49.28
N GLN A 1082 -27.21 -26.60 48.33
CA GLN A 1082 -26.55 -27.92 48.36
C GLN A 1082 -25.25 -28.00 47.54
N PHE A 1083 -24.98 -27.02 46.67
CA PHE A 1083 -23.82 -27.04 45.76
C PHE A 1083 -22.48 -26.63 46.40
N ILE A 1084 -22.46 -26.30 47.69
CA ILE A 1084 -21.26 -25.87 48.43
C ILE A 1084 -20.50 -27.06 49.06
N GLN A 1085 -21.03 -28.28 49.00
CA GLN A 1085 -20.34 -29.49 49.46
C GLN A 1085 -20.19 -30.50 48.32
N PHE A 1086 -19.13 -30.34 47.51
CA PHE A 1086 -18.50 -31.47 46.85
C PHE A 1086 -17.04 -31.56 47.34
N PRO A 1087 -16.58 -32.73 47.84
CA PRO A 1087 -15.19 -32.93 48.19
C PRO A 1087 -14.31 -32.92 46.94
N SER A 1088 -13.09 -32.42 47.12
CA SER A 1088 -12.04 -32.16 46.14
C SER A 1088 -11.47 -33.38 45.39
N GLU A 1089 -12.20 -34.49 45.24
CA GLU A 1089 -11.66 -35.77 44.74
C GLU A 1089 -12.18 -36.22 43.36
N TYR A 1090 -13.09 -35.49 42.71
CA TYR A 1090 -13.56 -35.81 41.34
C TYR A 1090 -12.94 -34.96 40.22
N ILE A 1091 -11.86 -34.24 40.51
CA ILE A 1091 -10.97 -33.68 39.48
C ILE A 1091 -9.72 -34.56 39.44
N SER A 1092 -9.81 -35.72 38.77
CA SER A 1092 -8.59 -36.31 38.22
C SER A 1092 -8.14 -35.40 37.08
N CYS A 1093 -7.08 -34.65 37.32
CA CYS A 1093 -6.47 -33.68 36.42
C CYS A 1093 -5.90 -34.24 35.10
N ASP A 1094 -6.14 -35.50 34.74
CA ASP A 1094 -5.32 -36.18 33.71
C ASP A 1094 -6.04 -36.63 32.42
N GLN A 1095 -7.34 -36.39 32.20
CA GLN A 1095 -7.98 -36.80 30.93
C GLN A 1095 -8.98 -35.82 30.29
N VAL A 1096 -9.00 -34.56 30.70
CA VAL A 1096 -9.63 -33.50 29.91
C VAL A 1096 -8.54 -32.51 29.54
N TYR A 1097 -8.10 -32.57 28.28
CA TYR A 1097 -7.23 -31.56 27.66
C TYR A 1097 -7.84 -30.17 27.87
N PHE A 1098 -7.42 -29.50 28.95
CA PHE A 1098 -7.33 -28.05 29.02
C PHE A 1098 -6.09 -27.66 28.23
N GLY A 1099 -6.21 -27.69 26.91
CA GLY A 1099 -5.21 -27.19 25.98
C GLY A 1099 -5.93 -26.48 24.85
N ASP A 1100 -5.48 -25.26 24.56
CA ASP A 1100 -5.80 -24.45 23.38
C ASP A 1100 -7.15 -23.72 23.34
N TYR A 1101 -7.53 -22.98 24.39
CA TYR A 1101 -8.52 -21.89 24.25
C TYR A 1101 -8.28 -20.68 25.16
N TYR A 1102 -7.04 -20.46 25.59
CA TYR A 1102 -6.54 -19.16 26.08
C TYR A 1102 -5.03 -19.11 25.80
N GLN A 1103 -4.69 -18.79 24.56
CA GLN A 1103 -3.59 -17.91 24.17
C GLN A 1103 -4.01 -17.25 22.85
#